data_AF-A0A1J4KPN5-F1
#
_entry.id   AF-A0A1J4KPN5-F1
#
_cell.length_a   1.000
_cell.length_b   1.000
_cell.length_c   1.000
_cell.angle_alpha   90.00
_cell.angle_beta   90.00
_cell.angle_gamma   90.00
#
_symmetry.space_group_name_H-M   'P 1'
#
loop_
_entity.id
_entity.type
_entity.pdbx_description
1 polymer ?
#
loop_
_entity_poly.entity_id
_entity_poly.type
_entity_poly.pdbx_seq_one_letter_code
_entity_poly.pdbx_strand_id
1 'polypeptide(L)'
;MDEKEKDQLDPENDFEICQEMEQTFAKVVAELVSDRSLDRFRKEYESLHDALVQSHEHNTVLMEKCRTLNQDIITNASKISSVLQLSQNDQRTIANLRGEFEKAWKLVQLSQDREAKSNEVIFNLNQEITNLKYLVENAKRPNDESIPVSLQDVQNEVNSLKNDIEVQNDQSAQLRNQLDETMKSTMKMEYETRNLKDEYEVLISEKEDVDLDFSKIESERIKILDSCYEQSENIKAENARSNEINQQIKEQKAKIRGQKRVIQQCQKDKDMLNELTAQVRVRLRNLKKRYDDVKALTKGTASRIKEKSNIIKDSEDKIYDFLTEIEAIDYENEDIQNELEECKEYRKLVVTTKESDFKRLKELRQEELILRTKFNSLLLDIRKSDIDVSRNNNENRNLQQRVFNEKNETDIVEMQTHQIEHQYTQIKNIKHEGGKKLSTFCEEINKYEAEKFAQDSAAALERDNNVELKRQIEYLDVKLEQKGHEIKQNEIFMKDIQEERDRLVKEVRKVCKENEEIENEIKSQSNQLSSLKEGIREKDESCVLLHISLKKTIKLLKELNIKKEEIKEHLRESLEKGKLVYYNVLSHEHIHDQALKDIESSKHLIQKILNQNRDIVHIFETKKKESDAAFEKTRVLQSLSRIGGHKYEQMVEKVHSLENELSLFVQKQEELILALRGQNAARREIKRLERCILDSQGQIKAMEDELETPRNVHRWHLLKSTNPIHYDLVILRMQLINNITEHIALSKRLKSRTFVLKEQLDKENRKLKNSYGGRYDEEYQTLSVILKEKTKKLKTMEETRISRKDQVEDEIDQVKSVRCMIRAKRRKTVEQQKKINELVQISEPEKIHPPKFNYTKRAPGRFMGGGFEVGRVVNELIPPVEVKKTRKKSVSERLNALLVPTASSAAKKVTRNQNWAPSKNSSRRQMSLRAHRDYM
;
A
#
# COMPACT_ATOMS: atom_id res chain seq x y z
N MET A 1 36.40 -34.66 11.95
CA MET A 1 36.31 -34.65 10.48
C MET A 1 34.89 -35.05 10.15
N ASP A 2 34.27 -34.29 9.26
CA ASP A 2 33.08 -34.65 8.48
C ASP A 2 32.89 -33.44 7.56
N GLU A 3 33.76 -33.37 6.55
CA GLU A 3 33.68 -32.34 5.51
C GLU A 3 32.43 -32.65 4.69
N LYS A 4 31.35 -31.92 4.95
CA LYS A 4 30.24 -31.85 4.01
C LYS A 4 30.78 -31.26 2.72
N GLU A 5 30.83 -32.07 1.67
CA GLU A 5 31.11 -31.60 0.32
C GLU A 5 30.17 -30.42 0.02
N LYS A 6 30.75 -29.27 -0.33
CA LYS A 6 29.97 -28.08 -0.66
C LYS A 6 29.21 -28.35 -1.96
N ASP A 7 27.88 -28.33 -1.88
CA ASP A 7 27.01 -28.60 -3.03
C ASP A 7 27.16 -27.48 -4.07
N GLN A 8 27.60 -27.83 -5.29
CA GLN A 8 28.05 -26.89 -6.34
C GLN A 8 26.88 -26.21 -7.08
N LEU A 9 25.69 -26.17 -6.45
CA LEU A 9 24.44 -25.67 -7.02
C LEU A 9 23.66 -24.78 -6.05
N ASP A 10 24.22 -24.45 -4.88
CA ASP A 10 23.59 -23.58 -3.89
C ASP A 10 24.00 -22.11 -4.12
N PRO A 11 23.09 -21.24 -4.63
CA PRO A 11 23.45 -19.91 -5.13
C PRO A 11 23.90 -18.91 -4.05
N GLU A 12 23.78 -19.25 -2.76
CA GLU A 12 24.39 -18.45 -1.68
C GLU A 12 25.92 -18.68 -1.61
N ASN A 13 26.43 -19.88 -1.96
CA ASN A 13 27.88 -20.13 -2.05
C ASN A 13 28.53 -19.41 -3.25
N ASP A 14 27.90 -19.43 -4.43
CA ASP A 14 28.46 -18.77 -5.63
C ASP A 14 28.66 -17.26 -5.41
N PHE A 15 27.73 -16.61 -4.69
CA PHE A 15 27.85 -15.19 -4.35
C PHE A 15 29.03 -14.92 -3.39
N GLU A 16 29.21 -15.75 -2.35
CA GLU A 16 30.38 -15.64 -1.45
C GLU A 16 31.69 -15.87 -2.21
N ILE A 17 31.76 -16.89 -3.09
CA ILE A 17 32.95 -17.20 -3.90
C ILE A 17 33.30 -16.04 -4.83
N CYS A 18 32.32 -15.46 -5.54
CA CYS A 18 32.56 -14.27 -6.36
C CYS A 18 33.03 -13.07 -5.51
N GLN A 19 32.49 -12.89 -4.30
CA GLN A 19 32.92 -11.81 -3.41
C GLN A 19 34.35 -12.01 -2.85
N GLU A 20 34.80 -13.25 -2.64
CA GLU A 20 36.20 -13.56 -2.33
C GLU A 20 37.12 -13.38 -3.55
N MET A 21 36.67 -13.72 -4.75
CA MET A 21 37.41 -13.47 -6.00
C MET A 21 37.59 -11.98 -6.29
N GLU A 22 36.55 -11.17 -6.13
CA GLU A 22 36.62 -9.72 -6.32
C GLU A 22 37.55 -9.06 -5.27
N GLN A 23 37.53 -9.54 -4.02
CA GLN A 23 38.46 -9.11 -2.98
C GLN A 23 39.92 -9.53 -3.22
N THR A 24 40.16 -10.69 -3.85
CA THR A 24 41.53 -11.13 -4.18
C THR A 24 42.05 -10.42 -5.42
N PHE A 25 41.22 -10.20 -6.44
CA PHE A 25 41.51 -9.33 -7.58
C PHE A 25 41.89 -7.92 -7.13
N ALA A 26 41.10 -7.30 -6.25
CA ALA A 26 41.39 -5.95 -5.73
C ALA A 26 42.74 -5.86 -4.99
N LYS A 27 43.15 -6.92 -4.25
CA LYS A 27 44.47 -7.00 -3.60
C LYS A 27 45.59 -7.12 -4.63
N VAL A 28 45.46 -8.04 -5.59
CA VAL A 28 46.45 -8.27 -6.66
C VAL A 28 46.63 -7.02 -7.53
N VAL A 29 45.55 -6.32 -7.90
CA VAL A 29 45.64 -5.05 -8.64
C VAL A 29 46.33 -3.96 -7.80
N ALA A 30 46.04 -3.85 -6.50
CA ALA A 30 46.71 -2.90 -5.62
C ALA A 30 48.22 -3.18 -5.47
N GLU A 31 48.63 -4.44 -5.44
CA GLU A 31 50.04 -4.84 -5.45
C GLU A 31 50.70 -4.55 -6.80
N LEU A 32 50.06 -4.90 -7.93
CA LEU A 32 50.54 -4.65 -9.29
C LEU A 32 50.69 -3.15 -9.62
N VAL A 33 49.90 -2.26 -9.01
CA VAL A 33 50.04 -0.80 -9.15
C VAL A 33 51.37 -0.26 -8.59
N SER A 34 52.06 -1.02 -7.73
CA SER A 34 53.35 -0.60 -7.15
C SER A 34 54.54 -0.73 -8.12
N ASP A 35 54.50 -1.67 -9.09
CA ASP A 35 55.60 -1.91 -10.04
C ASP A 35 55.21 -1.56 -11.48
N ARG A 36 55.80 -0.47 -11.97
CA ARG A 36 55.55 0.08 -13.30
C ARG A 36 55.96 -0.83 -14.46
N SER A 37 56.76 -1.88 -14.21
CA SER A 37 57.08 -2.90 -15.22
C SER A 37 55.91 -3.84 -15.53
N LEU A 38 54.99 -4.02 -14.57
CA LEU A 38 53.88 -4.98 -14.66
C LEU A 38 52.58 -4.37 -15.22
N ASP A 39 52.55 -3.08 -15.58
CA ASP A 39 51.35 -2.38 -16.06
C ASP A 39 50.74 -2.96 -17.37
N ARG A 40 51.50 -3.77 -18.12
CA ARG A 40 50.95 -4.60 -19.20
C ARG A 40 50.19 -5.82 -18.67
N PHE A 41 50.81 -6.59 -17.78
CA PHE A 41 50.18 -7.75 -17.16
C PHE A 41 48.92 -7.36 -16.40
N ARG A 42 48.95 -6.21 -15.69
CA ARG A 42 47.79 -5.62 -15.04
C ARG A 42 46.61 -5.41 -16.01
N LYS A 43 46.84 -4.90 -17.22
CA LYS A 43 45.76 -4.67 -18.21
C LYS A 43 45.18 -5.96 -18.77
N GLU A 44 46.00 -6.97 -19.01
CA GLU A 44 45.51 -8.30 -19.40
C GLU A 44 44.73 -8.97 -18.25
N TYR A 45 45.15 -8.75 -17.00
CA TYR A 45 44.47 -9.26 -15.79
C TYR A 45 43.15 -8.53 -15.50
N GLU A 46 43.09 -7.22 -15.68
CA GLU A 46 41.86 -6.41 -15.64
C GLU A 46 40.89 -6.85 -16.76
N SER A 47 41.37 -7.03 -17.98
CA SER A 47 40.58 -7.55 -19.12
C SER A 47 40.04 -8.97 -18.87
N LEU A 48 40.84 -9.84 -18.26
CA LEU A 48 40.43 -11.20 -17.89
C LEU A 48 39.37 -11.19 -16.78
N HIS A 49 39.48 -10.28 -15.80
CA HIS A 49 38.48 -10.09 -14.76
C HIS A 49 37.16 -9.57 -15.34
N ASP A 50 37.19 -8.56 -16.21
CA ASP A 50 35.99 -8.03 -16.87
C ASP A 50 35.28 -9.11 -17.70
N ALA A 51 36.03 -9.98 -18.38
CA ALA A 51 35.48 -11.14 -19.10
C ALA A 51 34.89 -12.20 -18.15
N LEU A 52 35.50 -12.42 -16.98
CA LEU A 52 35.00 -13.35 -15.95
C LEU A 52 33.70 -12.83 -15.31
N VAL A 53 33.64 -11.55 -14.96
CA VAL A 53 32.44 -10.89 -14.42
C VAL A 53 31.30 -10.97 -15.43
N GLN A 54 31.54 -10.63 -16.70
CA GLN A 54 30.54 -10.78 -17.76
C GLN A 54 30.08 -12.23 -17.92
N SER A 55 30.98 -13.22 -17.81
CA SER A 55 30.63 -14.64 -17.85
C SER A 55 29.71 -15.03 -16.68
N HIS A 56 29.98 -14.53 -15.47
CA HIS A 56 29.14 -14.76 -14.29
C HIS A 56 27.77 -14.06 -14.39
N GLU A 57 27.71 -12.84 -14.92
CA GLU A 57 26.43 -12.16 -15.22
C GLU A 57 25.58 -12.98 -16.23
N HIS A 58 26.20 -13.50 -17.30
CA HIS A 58 25.49 -14.36 -18.24
C HIS A 58 25.05 -15.69 -17.62
N ASN A 59 25.85 -16.28 -16.72
CA ASN A 59 25.51 -17.52 -16.02
C ASN A 59 24.36 -17.32 -15.02
N THR A 60 24.37 -16.24 -14.23
CA THR A 60 23.27 -15.94 -13.29
C THR A 60 21.94 -15.68 -14.01
N VAL A 61 21.96 -14.95 -15.14
CA VAL A 61 20.79 -14.79 -16.02
C VAL A 61 20.33 -16.13 -16.62
N LEU A 62 21.26 -17.00 -17.01
CA LEU A 62 20.93 -18.35 -17.50
C LEU A 62 20.31 -19.22 -16.39
N MET A 63 20.84 -19.17 -15.16
CA MET A 63 20.32 -19.88 -14.00
C MET A 63 18.93 -19.39 -13.59
N GLU A 64 18.64 -18.08 -13.61
CA GLU A 64 17.29 -17.56 -13.39
C GLU A 64 16.32 -18.01 -14.51
N LYS A 65 16.79 -18.06 -15.76
CA LYS A 65 16.01 -18.60 -16.89
C LYS A 65 15.74 -20.11 -16.75
N CYS A 66 16.70 -20.89 -16.28
CA CYS A 66 16.50 -22.31 -15.95
C CYS A 66 15.53 -22.48 -14.75
N ARG A 67 15.62 -21.63 -13.74
CA ARG A 67 14.74 -21.64 -12.56
C ARG A 67 13.30 -21.32 -12.91
N THR A 68 13.07 -20.31 -13.76
CA THR A 68 11.74 -19.95 -14.26
C THR A 68 11.17 -21.02 -15.19
N LEU A 69 11.96 -21.57 -16.12
CA LEU A 69 11.54 -22.72 -16.94
C LEU A 69 11.19 -23.95 -16.09
N ASN A 70 11.95 -24.27 -15.06
CA ASN A 70 11.65 -25.38 -14.15
C ASN A 70 10.36 -25.12 -13.34
N GLN A 71 10.14 -23.87 -12.89
CA GLN A 71 8.88 -23.48 -12.25
C GLN A 71 7.69 -23.61 -13.21
N ASP A 72 7.83 -23.23 -14.48
CA ASP A 72 6.79 -23.42 -15.50
C ASP A 72 6.54 -24.90 -15.79
N ILE A 73 7.57 -25.74 -15.85
CA ILE A 73 7.44 -27.20 -15.96
C ILE A 73 6.65 -27.75 -14.76
N ILE A 74 6.96 -27.34 -13.53
CA ILE A 74 6.25 -27.77 -12.32
C ILE A 74 4.79 -27.29 -12.32
N THR A 75 4.49 -26.05 -12.72
CA THR A 75 3.10 -25.59 -12.81
C THR A 75 2.33 -26.25 -13.95
N ASN A 76 2.98 -26.61 -15.06
CA ASN A 76 2.34 -27.34 -16.15
C ASN A 76 2.09 -28.81 -15.78
N ALA A 77 3.02 -29.46 -15.06
CA ALA A 77 2.82 -30.79 -14.49
C ALA A 77 1.64 -30.83 -13.50
N SER A 78 1.48 -29.81 -12.64
CA SER A 78 0.34 -29.75 -11.72
C SER A 78 -0.99 -29.45 -12.43
N LYS A 79 -1.00 -28.62 -13.48
CA LYS A 79 -2.17 -28.45 -14.37
C LYS A 79 -2.55 -29.77 -15.05
N ILE A 80 -1.59 -30.49 -15.62
CA ILE A 80 -1.81 -31.79 -16.28
C ILE A 80 -2.37 -32.82 -15.28
N SER A 81 -1.80 -32.90 -14.07
CA SER A 81 -2.30 -33.77 -13.00
C SER A 81 -3.75 -33.45 -12.62
N SER A 82 -4.09 -32.16 -12.49
CA SER A 82 -5.47 -31.69 -12.23
C SER A 82 -6.44 -32.06 -13.35
N VAL A 83 -6.03 -31.89 -14.62
CA VAL A 83 -6.84 -32.27 -15.79
C VAL A 83 -7.05 -33.79 -15.87
N LEU A 84 -6.02 -34.59 -15.54
CA LEU A 84 -6.14 -36.05 -15.45
C LEU A 84 -7.09 -36.50 -14.34
N GLN A 85 -7.02 -35.88 -13.15
CA GLN A 85 -7.96 -36.15 -12.05
C GLN A 85 -9.40 -35.77 -12.42
N LEU A 86 -9.59 -34.62 -13.08
CA LEU A 86 -10.91 -34.18 -13.53
C LEU A 86 -11.48 -35.14 -14.57
N SER A 87 -10.70 -35.54 -15.57
CA SER A 87 -11.08 -36.55 -16.58
C SER A 87 -11.45 -37.91 -15.95
N GLN A 88 -10.70 -38.38 -14.93
CA GLN A 88 -11.05 -39.60 -14.20
C GLN A 88 -12.36 -39.47 -13.40
N ASN A 89 -12.64 -38.29 -12.83
CA ASN A 89 -13.89 -38.04 -12.12
C ASN A 89 -15.08 -37.89 -13.08
N ASP A 90 -14.87 -37.31 -14.27
CA ASP A 90 -15.88 -37.25 -15.32
C ASP A 90 -16.21 -38.65 -15.84
N GLN A 91 -15.21 -39.51 -16.08
CA GLN A 91 -15.41 -40.92 -16.44
C GLN A 91 -16.22 -41.69 -15.38
N ARG A 92 -15.93 -41.48 -14.08
CA ARG A 92 -16.72 -42.06 -12.97
C ARG A 92 -18.16 -41.52 -12.96
N THR A 93 -18.34 -40.23 -13.20
CA THR A 93 -19.67 -39.59 -13.23
C THR A 93 -20.50 -40.11 -14.40
N ILE A 94 -19.90 -40.25 -15.59
CA ILE A 94 -20.52 -40.85 -16.77
C ILE A 94 -20.89 -42.32 -16.52
N ALA A 95 -20.04 -43.09 -15.83
CA ALA A 95 -20.35 -44.48 -15.47
C ALA A 95 -21.53 -44.56 -14.49
N ASN A 96 -21.58 -43.70 -13.47
CA ASN A 96 -22.69 -43.62 -12.52
C ASN A 96 -24.01 -43.24 -13.23
N LEU A 97 -23.99 -42.19 -14.06
CA LEU A 97 -25.17 -41.74 -14.82
C LEU A 97 -25.68 -42.81 -15.79
N ARG A 98 -24.80 -43.59 -16.41
CA ARG A 98 -25.20 -44.77 -17.23
C ARG A 98 -25.90 -45.83 -16.37
N GLY A 99 -25.37 -46.13 -15.18
CA GLY A 99 -26.01 -47.07 -14.25
C GLY A 99 -27.34 -46.57 -13.69
N GLU A 100 -27.52 -45.26 -13.52
CA GLU A 100 -28.80 -44.65 -13.14
C GLU A 100 -29.81 -44.68 -14.29
N PHE A 101 -29.37 -44.39 -15.52
CA PHE A 101 -30.20 -44.52 -16.71
C PHE A 101 -30.68 -45.97 -16.92
N GLU A 102 -29.81 -46.97 -16.72
CA GLU A 102 -30.18 -48.39 -16.84
C GLU A 102 -31.15 -48.83 -15.73
N LYS A 103 -31.04 -48.29 -14.51
CA LYS A 103 -32.03 -48.49 -13.43
C LYS A 103 -33.38 -47.85 -13.78
N ALA A 104 -33.38 -46.62 -14.28
CA ALA A 104 -34.59 -45.92 -14.70
C ALA A 104 -35.30 -46.65 -15.85
N TRP A 105 -34.54 -47.14 -16.83
CA TRP A 105 -35.05 -47.96 -17.92
C TRP A 105 -35.74 -49.24 -17.42
N LYS A 106 -35.09 -49.98 -16.50
CA LYS A 106 -35.69 -51.17 -15.86
C LYS A 106 -36.92 -50.83 -15.02
N LEU A 107 -36.98 -49.66 -14.39
CA LEU A 107 -38.15 -49.18 -13.65
C LEU A 107 -39.34 -48.91 -14.59
N VAL A 108 -39.10 -48.28 -15.75
CA VAL A 108 -40.12 -48.04 -16.79
C VAL A 108 -40.66 -49.36 -17.33
N GLN A 109 -39.77 -50.31 -17.64
CA GLN A 109 -40.17 -51.66 -18.10
C GLN A 109 -41.03 -52.39 -17.05
N LEU A 110 -40.61 -52.37 -15.77
CA LEU A 110 -41.40 -52.93 -14.66
C LEU A 110 -42.73 -52.20 -14.44
N SER A 111 -42.85 -50.94 -14.83
CA SER A 111 -44.12 -50.20 -14.80
C SER A 111 -45.06 -50.66 -15.92
N GLN A 112 -44.55 -50.84 -17.13
CA GLN A 112 -45.32 -51.38 -18.27
C GLN A 112 -45.80 -52.82 -18.01
N ASP A 113 -44.93 -53.67 -17.42
CA ASP A 113 -45.31 -55.04 -17.00
C ASP A 113 -46.43 -55.07 -15.94
N ARG A 114 -46.51 -54.04 -15.09
CA ARG A 114 -47.59 -53.87 -14.09
C ARG A 114 -48.86 -53.31 -14.72
N GLU A 115 -48.74 -52.38 -15.66
CA GLU A 115 -49.86 -51.81 -16.41
C GLU A 115 -50.58 -52.87 -17.24
N ALA A 116 -49.82 -53.71 -17.97
CA ALA A 116 -50.35 -54.85 -18.71
C ALA A 116 -51.19 -55.80 -17.82
N LYS A 117 -50.62 -56.23 -16.67
CA LYS A 117 -51.31 -57.10 -15.70
C LYS A 117 -52.53 -56.44 -15.06
N SER A 118 -52.48 -55.13 -14.86
CA SER A 118 -53.62 -54.36 -14.33
C SER A 118 -54.78 -54.32 -15.34
N ASN A 119 -54.47 -54.19 -16.62
CA ASN A 119 -55.46 -54.24 -17.71
C ASN A 119 -56.08 -55.63 -17.86
N GLU A 120 -55.30 -56.72 -17.70
CA GLU A 120 -55.84 -58.10 -17.64
C GLU A 120 -56.81 -58.29 -16.46
N VAL A 121 -56.46 -57.80 -15.26
CA VAL A 121 -57.34 -57.87 -14.08
C VAL A 121 -58.62 -57.05 -14.28
N ILE A 122 -58.53 -55.86 -14.86
CA ILE A 122 -59.70 -55.02 -15.19
C ILE A 122 -60.60 -55.72 -16.22
N PHE A 123 -60.04 -56.39 -17.23
CA PHE A 123 -60.82 -57.17 -18.19
C PHE A 123 -61.62 -58.29 -17.51
N ASN A 124 -60.96 -59.07 -16.65
CA ASN A 124 -61.59 -60.17 -15.92
C ASN A 124 -62.71 -59.68 -14.96
N LEU A 125 -62.47 -58.60 -14.21
CA LEU A 125 -63.47 -58.02 -13.30
C LEU A 125 -64.70 -57.47 -14.04
N ASN A 126 -64.54 -56.92 -15.24
CA ASN A 126 -65.67 -56.50 -16.06
C ASN A 126 -66.55 -57.69 -16.49
N GLN A 127 -65.93 -58.83 -16.82
CA GLN A 127 -66.64 -60.06 -17.15
C GLN A 127 -67.40 -60.64 -15.93
N GLU A 128 -66.79 -60.58 -14.74
CA GLU A 128 -67.43 -61.00 -13.50
C GLU A 128 -68.61 -60.08 -13.11
N ILE A 129 -68.48 -58.76 -13.31
CA ILE A 129 -69.59 -57.80 -13.13
C ILE A 129 -70.76 -58.11 -14.09
N THR A 130 -70.52 -58.53 -15.32
CA THR A 130 -71.61 -58.97 -16.22
C THR A 130 -72.31 -60.23 -15.74
N ASN A 131 -71.58 -61.19 -15.14
CA ASN A 131 -72.16 -62.41 -14.59
C ASN A 131 -72.98 -62.13 -13.30
N LEU A 132 -72.48 -61.27 -12.41
CA LEU A 132 -73.17 -60.94 -11.16
C LEU A 132 -74.47 -60.17 -11.38
N LYS A 133 -74.54 -59.30 -12.41
CA LYS A 133 -75.78 -58.61 -12.80
C LYS A 133 -76.91 -59.59 -13.14
N TYR A 134 -76.59 -60.70 -13.81
CA TYR A 134 -77.55 -61.74 -14.21
C TYR A 134 -78.14 -62.52 -13.01
N LEU A 135 -77.37 -62.68 -11.92
CA LEU A 135 -77.83 -63.40 -10.73
C LEU A 135 -78.76 -62.57 -9.83
N VAL A 136 -78.50 -61.27 -9.70
CA VAL A 136 -79.27 -60.36 -8.81
C VAL A 136 -80.73 -60.19 -9.25
N GLU A 137 -81.02 -60.39 -10.53
CA GLU A 137 -82.37 -60.21 -11.10
C GLU A 137 -83.38 -61.30 -10.67
N ASN A 138 -82.90 -62.45 -10.15
CA ASN A 138 -83.72 -63.65 -9.93
C ASN A 138 -84.21 -63.90 -8.47
N ALA A 139 -83.90 -63.06 -7.47
CA ALA A 139 -84.01 -63.44 -6.05
C ALA A 139 -84.80 -62.48 -5.12
N LYS A 140 -86.15 -62.62 -5.00
CA LYS A 140 -87.00 -61.91 -4.00
C LYS A 140 -88.33 -62.62 -3.59
N ARG A 141 -88.51 -63.04 -2.31
CA ARG A 141 -89.77 -63.13 -1.46
C ARG A 141 -89.55 -63.90 -0.09
N PRO A 142 -90.38 -63.74 1.01
CA PRO A 142 -90.06 -64.18 2.42
C PRO A 142 -91.18 -64.88 3.31
N ASN A 143 -90.88 -65.34 4.57
CA ASN A 143 -91.71 -65.35 5.88
C ASN A 143 -91.53 -66.56 6.93
N ASP A 144 -91.51 -66.26 8.28
CA ASP A 144 -91.92 -66.87 9.63
C ASP A 144 -91.81 -68.41 10.13
N GLU A 145 -91.96 -68.77 11.46
CA GLU A 145 -91.43 -70.02 12.20
C GLU A 145 -92.29 -70.76 13.36
N SER A 146 -91.87 -71.95 13.97
CA SER A 146 -91.86 -72.37 15.47
C SER A 146 -92.09 -73.88 16.05
N ILE A 147 -91.45 -74.23 17.22
CA ILE A 147 -91.69 -75.16 18.46
C ILE A 147 -91.67 -76.78 18.62
N PRO A 148 -91.40 -77.40 19.84
CA PRO A 148 -91.15 -78.88 20.17
C PRO A 148 -91.75 -79.58 21.51
N VAL A 149 -91.43 -80.88 21.90
CA VAL A 149 -91.45 -81.66 23.26
C VAL A 149 -91.63 -83.27 23.12
N SER A 150 -91.48 -84.37 23.96
CA SER A 150 -91.47 -84.85 25.42
C SER A 150 -90.67 -86.21 25.78
N LEU A 151 -90.87 -86.92 26.96
CA LEU A 151 -90.05 -88.06 27.57
C LEU A 151 -90.72 -89.07 28.64
N GLN A 152 -90.24 -90.34 28.89
CA GLN A 152 -90.52 -91.29 30.07
C GLN A 152 -89.70 -92.67 30.16
N ASP A 153 -89.37 -93.29 31.35
CA ASP A 153 -88.96 -94.75 31.64
C ASP A 153 -88.89 -95.20 33.18
N VAL A 154 -88.57 -96.47 33.63
CA VAL A 154 -88.56 -96.91 35.10
C VAL A 154 -87.73 -98.10 35.81
N GLN A 155 -87.58 -99.40 35.43
CA GLN A 155 -87.84 -100.58 36.39
C GLN A 155 -86.86 -101.46 37.31
N ASN A 156 -85.89 -102.30 36.85
CA ASN A 156 -85.60 -103.72 37.31
C ASN A 156 -84.68 -104.16 38.55
N GLU A 157 -84.61 -103.51 39.72
CA GLU A 157 -83.35 -103.52 40.53
C GLU A 157 -82.91 -104.69 41.48
N VAL A 158 -83.77 -105.52 42.09
CA VAL A 158 -83.42 -106.18 43.39
C VAL A 158 -82.30 -107.25 43.40
N ASN A 159 -82.08 -108.01 42.32
CA ASN A 159 -81.24 -109.22 42.37
C ASN A 159 -79.72 -109.01 42.25
N SER A 160 -79.24 -107.80 41.93
CA SER A 160 -77.80 -107.49 41.79
C SER A 160 -77.03 -107.58 43.11
N LEU A 161 -77.63 -107.03 44.17
CA LEU A 161 -77.00 -106.60 45.44
C LEU A 161 -76.25 -107.67 46.24
N LYS A 162 -76.32 -108.95 45.88
CA LYS A 162 -75.59 -110.03 46.57
C LYS A 162 -74.19 -110.28 46.03
N ASN A 163 -73.96 -110.11 44.72
CA ASN A 163 -72.63 -110.33 44.15
C ASN A 163 -71.66 -109.20 44.51
N ASP A 164 -72.18 -108.00 44.74
CA ASP A 164 -71.41 -106.79 45.05
C ASP A 164 -70.60 -106.91 46.36
N ILE A 165 -71.08 -107.71 47.32
CA ILE A 165 -70.49 -107.83 48.67
C ILE A 165 -69.16 -108.61 48.65
N GLU A 166 -69.05 -109.65 47.82
CA GLU A 166 -67.81 -110.45 47.73
C GLU A 166 -66.69 -109.64 47.03
N VAL A 167 -67.06 -108.93 45.96
CA VAL A 167 -66.19 -108.01 45.21
C VAL A 167 -65.62 -106.90 46.11
N GLN A 168 -66.40 -106.37 47.05
CA GLN A 168 -65.96 -105.31 47.97
C GLN A 168 -64.84 -105.75 48.95
N ASN A 169 -64.71 -107.05 49.26
CA ASN A 169 -63.64 -107.53 50.15
C ASN A 169 -62.27 -107.56 49.45
N ASP A 170 -62.19 -108.08 48.22
CA ASP A 170 -60.95 -108.07 47.44
C ASP A 170 -60.53 -106.65 47.07
N GLN A 171 -61.49 -105.77 46.73
CA GLN A 171 -61.24 -104.33 46.58
C GLN A 171 -60.64 -103.73 47.87
N SER A 172 -61.19 -104.07 49.04
CA SER A 172 -60.67 -103.59 50.33
C SER A 172 -59.24 -104.07 50.63
N ALA A 173 -58.83 -105.23 50.12
CA ALA A 173 -57.45 -105.70 50.23
C ALA A 173 -56.50 -104.94 49.27
N GLN A 174 -56.90 -104.75 48.01
CA GLN A 174 -56.12 -103.98 47.03
C GLN A 174 -55.92 -102.53 47.48
N LEU A 175 -56.99 -101.88 47.97
CA LEU A 175 -56.96 -100.50 48.45
C LEU A 175 -55.97 -100.29 49.61
N ARG A 176 -55.76 -101.30 50.47
CA ARG A 176 -54.77 -101.21 51.58
C ARG A 176 -53.33 -101.24 51.08
N ASN A 177 -53.02 -102.08 50.09
CA ASN A 177 -51.69 -102.11 49.49
C ASN A 177 -51.41 -100.82 48.71
N GLN A 178 -52.39 -100.34 47.93
CA GLN A 178 -52.31 -99.04 47.25
C GLN A 178 -52.14 -97.87 48.25
N LEU A 179 -52.78 -97.93 49.42
CA LEU A 179 -52.61 -96.91 50.46
C LEU A 179 -51.18 -96.89 51.04
N ASP A 180 -50.58 -98.05 51.28
CA ASP A 180 -49.20 -98.14 51.82
C ASP A 180 -48.13 -97.79 50.76
N GLU A 181 -48.35 -98.13 49.48
CA GLU A 181 -47.50 -97.67 48.36
C GLU A 181 -47.63 -96.15 48.13
N THR A 182 -48.86 -95.61 48.15
CA THR A 182 -49.08 -94.16 48.01
C THR A 182 -48.51 -93.38 49.20
N MET A 183 -48.62 -93.88 50.44
CA MET A 183 -47.97 -93.26 51.61
C MET A 183 -46.45 -93.18 51.47
N LYS A 184 -45.80 -94.23 50.95
CA LYS A 184 -44.35 -94.24 50.68
C LYS A 184 -43.96 -93.31 49.53
N SER A 185 -44.85 -93.15 48.54
CA SER A 185 -44.69 -92.17 47.47
C SER A 185 -44.83 -90.74 48.00
N THR A 186 -45.87 -90.43 48.78
CA THR A 186 -46.08 -89.10 49.36
C THR A 186 -44.95 -88.70 50.31
N MET A 187 -44.39 -89.62 51.11
CA MET A 187 -43.22 -89.30 51.96
C MET A 187 -41.97 -88.91 51.14
N LYS A 188 -41.75 -89.51 49.97
CA LYS A 188 -40.67 -89.09 49.05
C LYS A 188 -40.98 -87.73 48.43
N MET A 189 -42.18 -87.56 47.90
CA MET A 189 -42.64 -86.29 47.33
C MET A 189 -42.58 -85.15 48.36
N GLU A 190 -42.91 -85.39 49.63
CA GLU A 190 -42.81 -84.41 50.73
C GLU A 190 -41.37 -84.02 51.03
N TYR A 191 -40.42 -84.97 50.97
CA TYR A 191 -38.99 -84.69 51.14
C TYR A 191 -38.43 -83.90 49.96
N GLU A 192 -38.73 -84.31 48.72
CA GLU A 192 -38.33 -83.61 47.50
C GLU A 192 -38.96 -82.20 47.44
N THR A 193 -40.24 -82.05 47.81
CA THR A 193 -40.93 -80.76 47.93
C THR A 193 -40.36 -79.88 49.06
N ARG A 194 -39.63 -80.45 50.02
CA ARG A 194 -38.92 -79.68 51.05
C ARG A 194 -37.60 -79.15 50.51
N ASN A 195 -36.78 -80.03 49.93
CA ASN A 195 -35.51 -79.63 49.31
C ASN A 195 -35.71 -78.57 48.21
N LEU A 196 -36.74 -78.73 47.36
CA LEU A 196 -37.10 -77.75 46.32
C LEU A 196 -37.62 -76.42 46.89
N LYS A 197 -38.11 -76.37 48.13
CA LYS A 197 -38.45 -75.09 48.80
C LYS A 197 -37.21 -74.42 49.36
N ASP A 198 -36.33 -75.19 50.00
CA ASP A 198 -35.07 -74.68 50.54
C ASP A 198 -34.19 -74.12 49.39
N GLU A 199 -34.13 -74.81 48.24
CA GLU A 199 -33.50 -74.32 47.00
C GLU A 199 -34.20 -73.07 46.43
N TYR A 200 -35.53 -73.00 46.49
CA TYR A 200 -36.30 -71.84 46.01
C TYR A 200 -36.12 -70.59 46.89
N GLU A 201 -35.99 -70.75 48.22
CA GLU A 201 -35.66 -69.64 49.12
C GLU A 201 -34.24 -69.10 48.85
N VAL A 202 -33.26 -69.97 48.57
CA VAL A 202 -31.92 -69.54 48.14
C VAL A 202 -32.00 -68.77 46.81
N LEU A 203 -32.69 -69.29 45.80
CA LEU A 203 -32.87 -68.63 44.50
C LEU A 203 -33.61 -67.29 44.58
N ILE A 204 -34.51 -67.10 45.56
CA ILE A 204 -35.09 -65.78 45.86
C ILE A 204 -34.01 -64.82 46.37
N SER A 205 -33.19 -65.24 47.34
CA SER A 205 -32.14 -64.37 47.90
C SER A 205 -31.08 -63.97 46.85
N GLU A 206 -30.64 -64.90 46.00
CA GLU A 206 -29.71 -64.61 44.90
C GLU A 206 -30.34 -63.64 43.88
N LYS A 207 -31.65 -63.75 43.62
CA LYS A 207 -32.37 -62.81 42.75
C LYS A 207 -32.46 -61.41 43.35
N GLU A 208 -32.72 -61.29 44.65
CA GLU A 208 -32.81 -59.99 45.32
C GLU A 208 -31.46 -59.24 45.29
N ASP A 209 -30.33 -59.95 45.48
CA ASP A 209 -28.99 -59.37 45.30
C ASP A 209 -28.72 -58.96 43.84
N VAL A 210 -29.13 -59.76 42.86
CA VAL A 210 -28.99 -59.43 41.43
C VAL A 210 -29.86 -58.23 41.03
N ASP A 211 -31.10 -58.14 41.50
CA ASP A 211 -31.98 -56.98 41.25
C ASP A 211 -31.41 -55.70 41.89
N LEU A 212 -30.77 -55.81 43.07
CA LEU A 212 -30.05 -54.71 43.71
C LEU A 212 -28.82 -54.25 42.93
N ASP A 213 -27.99 -55.17 42.42
CA ASP A 213 -26.83 -54.83 41.59
C ASP A 213 -27.22 -54.28 40.22
N PHE A 214 -28.27 -54.81 39.60
CA PHE A 214 -28.84 -54.27 38.36
C PHE A 214 -29.29 -52.81 38.54
N SER A 215 -29.96 -52.50 39.65
CA SER A 215 -30.37 -51.12 40.00
C SER A 215 -29.18 -50.18 40.21
N LYS A 216 -28.08 -50.65 40.79
CA LYS A 216 -26.83 -49.87 40.92
C LYS A 216 -26.26 -49.56 39.54
N ILE A 217 -26.08 -50.59 38.70
CA ILE A 217 -25.51 -50.49 37.34
C ILE A 217 -26.33 -49.55 36.46
N GLU A 218 -27.66 -49.65 36.46
CA GLU A 218 -28.50 -48.74 35.67
C GLU A 218 -28.39 -47.29 36.17
N SER A 219 -28.27 -47.07 37.50
CA SER A 219 -28.03 -45.74 38.05
C SER A 219 -26.67 -45.14 37.67
N GLU A 220 -25.65 -45.98 37.42
CA GLU A 220 -24.32 -45.53 36.98
C GLU A 220 -24.29 -45.31 35.46
N ARG A 221 -24.94 -46.21 34.71
CA ARG A 221 -25.17 -46.08 33.26
C ARG A 221 -25.84 -44.75 32.91
N ILE A 222 -26.88 -44.35 33.63
CA ILE A 222 -27.56 -43.06 33.44
C ILE A 222 -26.59 -41.89 33.69
N LYS A 223 -25.88 -41.86 34.82
CA LYS A 223 -24.89 -40.79 35.14
C LYS A 223 -23.79 -40.67 34.09
N ILE A 224 -23.31 -41.80 33.55
CA ILE A 224 -22.32 -41.83 32.47
C ILE A 224 -22.94 -41.29 31.17
N LEU A 225 -24.18 -41.66 30.85
CA LEU A 225 -24.89 -41.19 29.66
C LEU A 225 -25.09 -39.66 29.71
N ASP A 226 -25.55 -39.12 30.84
CA ASP A 226 -25.75 -37.69 31.05
C ASP A 226 -24.43 -36.91 30.92
N SER A 227 -23.35 -37.40 31.55
CA SER A 227 -22.00 -36.83 31.44
C SER A 227 -21.48 -36.83 29.98
N CYS A 228 -21.75 -37.90 29.23
CA CYS A 228 -21.43 -37.97 27.80
C CYS A 228 -22.29 -37.00 26.96
N TYR A 229 -23.55 -36.76 27.31
CA TYR A 229 -24.39 -35.75 26.66
C TYR A 229 -23.89 -34.32 26.94
N GLU A 230 -23.56 -33.99 28.20
CA GLU A 230 -22.96 -32.69 28.56
C GLU A 230 -21.62 -32.47 27.84
N GLN A 231 -20.76 -33.49 27.76
CA GLN A 231 -19.51 -33.39 27.01
C GLN A 231 -19.76 -33.22 25.50
N SER A 232 -20.78 -33.88 24.93
CA SER A 232 -21.18 -33.70 23.53
C SER A 232 -21.69 -32.29 23.25
N GLU A 233 -22.51 -31.71 24.12
CA GLU A 233 -22.95 -30.31 24.07
C GLU A 233 -21.75 -29.34 24.11
N ASN A 234 -20.85 -29.51 25.07
CA ASN A 234 -19.66 -28.67 25.21
C ASN A 234 -18.74 -28.77 23.98
N ILE A 235 -18.54 -29.96 23.43
CA ILE A 235 -17.76 -30.17 22.19
C ILE A 235 -18.44 -29.51 20.98
N LYS A 236 -19.78 -29.54 20.87
CA LYS A 236 -20.49 -28.80 19.81
C LYS A 236 -20.33 -27.29 19.97
N ALA A 237 -20.41 -26.77 21.19
CA ALA A 237 -20.23 -25.34 21.49
C ALA A 237 -18.81 -24.85 21.18
N GLU A 238 -17.77 -25.63 21.54
CA GLU A 238 -16.38 -25.35 21.15
C GLU A 238 -16.18 -25.39 19.64
N ASN A 239 -16.73 -26.40 18.95
CA ASN A 239 -16.67 -26.46 17.49
C ASN A 239 -17.39 -25.28 16.81
N ALA A 240 -18.51 -24.83 17.34
CA ALA A 240 -19.21 -23.64 16.85
C ALA A 240 -18.35 -22.37 16.99
N ARG A 241 -17.75 -22.14 18.16
CA ARG A 241 -16.81 -21.03 18.40
C ARG A 241 -15.58 -21.10 17.50
N SER A 242 -14.99 -22.29 17.36
CA SER A 242 -13.84 -22.53 16.48
C SER A 242 -14.17 -22.22 15.02
N ASN A 243 -15.36 -22.61 14.53
CA ASN A 243 -15.83 -22.25 13.20
C ASN A 243 -16.05 -20.74 13.03
N GLU A 244 -16.62 -20.07 14.02
CA GLU A 244 -16.82 -18.61 14.01
C GLU A 244 -15.47 -17.86 13.99
N ILE A 245 -14.52 -18.24 14.85
CA ILE A 245 -13.15 -17.70 14.85
C ILE A 245 -12.48 -17.94 13.48
N ASN A 246 -12.62 -19.14 12.90
CA ASN A 246 -12.10 -19.43 11.56
C ASN A 246 -12.75 -18.58 10.46
N GLN A 247 -14.04 -18.23 10.57
CA GLN A 247 -14.70 -17.29 9.67
C GLN A 247 -14.15 -15.86 9.84
N GLN A 248 -14.05 -15.36 11.08
CA GLN A 248 -13.47 -14.05 11.37
C GLN A 248 -12.02 -13.92 10.84
N ILE A 249 -11.22 -15.00 10.97
CA ILE A 249 -9.86 -15.07 10.40
C ILE A 249 -9.88 -15.04 8.87
N LYS A 250 -10.82 -15.74 8.20
CA LYS A 250 -10.99 -15.66 6.74
C LYS A 250 -11.35 -14.24 6.29
N GLU A 251 -12.25 -13.56 7.00
CA GLU A 251 -12.65 -12.18 6.71
C GLU A 251 -11.50 -11.17 6.92
N GLN A 252 -10.73 -11.29 7.99
CA GLN A 252 -9.54 -10.44 8.18
C GLN A 252 -8.47 -10.72 7.11
N LYS A 253 -8.22 -11.99 6.76
CA LYS A 253 -7.33 -12.36 5.63
C LYS A 253 -7.86 -11.89 4.27
N ALA A 254 -9.15 -11.59 4.12
CA ALA A 254 -9.71 -10.95 2.94
C ALA A 254 -9.50 -9.42 2.97
N LYS A 255 -9.77 -8.76 4.10
CA LYS A 255 -9.52 -7.32 4.32
C LYS A 255 -8.06 -6.94 4.08
N ILE A 256 -7.12 -7.72 4.62
CA ILE A 256 -5.67 -7.55 4.41
C ILE A 256 -5.29 -7.72 2.92
N ARG A 257 -5.88 -8.70 2.21
CA ARG A 257 -5.70 -8.88 0.75
C ARG A 257 -6.37 -7.80 -0.11
N GLY A 258 -7.32 -7.04 0.45
CA GLY A 258 -7.81 -5.80 -0.14
C GLY A 258 -6.79 -4.67 0.02
N GLN A 259 -6.40 -4.39 1.27
CA GLN A 259 -5.43 -3.34 1.60
C GLN A 259 -4.09 -3.50 0.88
N LYS A 260 -3.53 -4.73 0.79
CA LYS A 260 -2.28 -4.97 0.05
C LYS A 260 -2.38 -4.63 -1.44
N ARG A 261 -3.54 -4.86 -2.07
CA ARG A 261 -3.78 -4.46 -3.47
C ARG A 261 -3.88 -2.94 -3.64
N VAL A 262 -4.55 -2.25 -2.70
CA VAL A 262 -4.60 -0.78 -2.70
C VAL A 262 -3.19 -0.19 -2.53
N ILE A 263 -2.38 -0.71 -1.62
CA ILE A 263 -0.99 -0.27 -1.42
C ILE A 263 -0.16 -0.47 -2.70
N GLN A 264 -0.27 -1.63 -3.36
CA GLN A 264 0.42 -1.89 -4.63
C GLN A 264 -0.04 -0.98 -5.78
N GLN A 265 -1.32 -0.57 -5.81
CA GLN A 265 -1.80 0.39 -6.79
C GLN A 265 -1.23 1.79 -6.51
N CYS A 266 -1.36 2.29 -5.27
CA CYS A 266 -0.79 3.58 -4.86
C CYS A 266 0.72 3.68 -5.08
N GLN A 267 1.46 2.55 -5.02
CA GLN A 267 2.87 2.48 -5.38
C GLN A 267 3.08 2.72 -6.89
N LYS A 268 2.34 2.02 -7.77
CA LYS A 268 2.38 2.27 -9.22
C LYS A 268 1.98 3.71 -9.58
N ASP A 269 0.93 4.23 -8.94
CA ASP A 269 0.44 5.59 -9.19
C ASP A 269 1.48 6.64 -8.78
N LYS A 270 2.17 6.43 -7.65
CA LYS A 270 3.31 7.25 -7.21
C LYS A 270 4.46 7.21 -8.21
N ASP A 271 4.80 6.05 -8.76
CA ASP A 271 5.92 5.91 -9.68
C ASP A 271 5.60 6.53 -11.05
N MET A 272 4.36 6.37 -11.54
CA MET A 272 3.83 7.13 -12.68
C MET A 272 3.91 8.65 -12.45
N LEU A 273 3.49 9.13 -11.27
CA LEU A 273 3.58 10.55 -10.91
C LEU A 273 5.03 11.06 -10.83
N ASN A 274 5.97 10.23 -10.36
CA ASN A 274 7.40 10.55 -10.37
C ASN A 274 7.93 10.71 -11.80
N GLU A 275 7.58 9.80 -12.71
CA GLU A 275 8.00 9.88 -14.11
C GLU A 275 7.39 11.10 -14.81
N LEU A 276 6.08 11.33 -14.66
CA LEU A 276 5.39 12.50 -15.22
C LEU A 276 6.00 13.81 -14.69
N THR A 277 6.38 13.85 -13.40
CA THR A 277 7.12 14.96 -12.79
C THR A 277 8.51 15.14 -13.40
N ALA A 278 9.23 14.05 -13.70
CA ALA A 278 10.52 14.11 -14.39
C ALA A 278 10.38 14.63 -15.83
N GLN A 279 9.40 14.14 -16.59
CA GLN A 279 9.09 14.61 -17.94
C GLN A 279 8.72 16.11 -17.94
N VAL A 280 7.92 16.58 -16.97
CA VAL A 280 7.59 18.00 -16.80
C VAL A 280 8.83 18.85 -16.46
N ARG A 281 9.73 18.36 -15.59
CA ARG A 281 11.01 19.04 -15.31
C ARG A 281 11.90 19.16 -16.55
N VAL A 282 11.95 18.13 -17.40
CA VAL A 282 12.68 18.16 -18.67
C VAL A 282 12.02 19.14 -19.66
N ARG A 283 10.69 19.09 -19.82
CA ARG A 283 9.95 20.07 -20.65
C ARG A 283 10.20 21.50 -20.19
N LEU A 284 10.11 21.81 -18.89
CA LEU A 284 10.42 23.14 -18.34
C LEU A 284 11.87 23.58 -18.62
N ARG A 285 12.84 22.67 -18.47
CA ARG A 285 14.26 22.96 -18.77
C ARG A 285 14.46 23.30 -20.27
N ASN A 286 13.78 22.58 -21.16
CA ASN A 286 13.83 22.81 -22.60
C ASN A 286 13.07 24.08 -23.03
N LEU A 287 11.93 24.37 -22.39
CA LEU A 287 11.18 25.61 -22.60
C LEU A 287 12.00 26.83 -22.16
N LYS A 288 12.71 26.72 -21.04
CA LYS A 288 13.58 27.79 -20.53
C LYS A 288 14.77 28.05 -21.46
N LYS A 289 15.43 27.00 -21.97
CA LYS A 289 16.45 27.16 -23.04
C LYS A 289 15.87 27.95 -24.22
N ARG A 290 14.76 27.47 -24.81
CA ARG A 290 14.11 28.15 -25.95
C ARG A 290 13.75 29.61 -25.65
N TYR A 291 13.30 29.92 -24.43
CA TYR A 291 13.03 31.30 -24.01
C TYR A 291 14.29 32.16 -23.94
N ASP A 292 15.38 31.64 -23.36
CA ASP A 292 16.66 32.34 -23.29
C ASP A 292 17.30 32.50 -24.70
N ASP A 293 17.15 31.51 -25.59
CA ASP A 293 17.56 31.53 -27.00
C ASP A 293 16.78 32.60 -27.78
N VAL A 294 15.45 32.59 -27.70
CA VAL A 294 14.58 33.61 -28.32
C VAL A 294 14.92 34.99 -27.78
N LYS A 295 15.15 35.14 -26.48
CA LYS A 295 15.54 36.42 -25.85
C LYS A 295 16.90 36.92 -26.32
N ALA A 296 17.85 36.03 -26.62
CA ALA A 296 19.12 36.39 -27.25
C ALA A 296 18.91 36.84 -28.71
N LEU A 297 18.10 36.12 -29.49
CA LEU A 297 17.73 36.50 -30.85
C LEU A 297 17.00 37.85 -30.91
N THR A 298 16.05 38.11 -30.02
CA THR A 298 15.32 39.40 -29.92
C THR A 298 16.26 40.56 -29.58
N LYS A 299 17.30 40.34 -28.75
CA LYS A 299 18.35 41.35 -28.54
C LYS A 299 19.18 41.57 -29.80
N GLY A 300 19.58 40.51 -30.49
CA GLY A 300 20.35 40.59 -31.74
C GLY A 300 19.60 41.32 -32.86
N THR A 301 18.30 41.07 -33.03
CA THR A 301 17.46 41.78 -33.99
C THR A 301 17.22 43.23 -33.57
N ALA A 302 16.99 43.52 -32.29
CA ALA A 302 16.87 44.90 -31.80
C ALA A 302 18.14 45.73 -32.05
N SER A 303 19.34 45.16 -31.83
CA SER A 303 20.60 45.81 -32.18
C SER A 303 20.72 46.08 -33.68
N ARG A 304 20.41 45.09 -34.53
CA ARG A 304 20.41 45.25 -36.00
C ARG A 304 19.39 46.28 -36.51
N ILE A 305 18.22 46.36 -35.88
CA ILE A 305 17.21 47.38 -36.20
C ILE A 305 17.72 48.76 -35.82
N LYS A 306 18.39 48.92 -34.67
CA LYS A 306 19.01 50.19 -34.29
C LYS A 306 20.15 50.60 -35.24
N GLU A 307 21.02 49.65 -35.58
CA GLU A 307 22.10 49.83 -36.56
C GLU A 307 21.56 50.25 -37.94
N LYS A 308 20.50 49.59 -38.44
CA LYS A 308 19.82 50.00 -39.68
C LYS A 308 19.08 51.32 -39.57
N SER A 309 18.50 51.65 -38.42
CA SER A 309 17.87 52.96 -38.19
C SER A 309 18.88 54.10 -38.20
N ASN A 310 20.11 53.87 -37.70
CA ASN A 310 21.20 54.84 -37.85
C ASN A 310 21.57 55.01 -39.32
N ILE A 311 21.84 53.91 -40.05
CA ILE A 311 22.19 53.97 -41.49
C ILE A 311 21.11 54.64 -42.34
N ILE A 312 19.83 54.47 -41.96
CA ILE A 312 18.71 55.17 -42.61
C ILE A 312 18.81 56.68 -42.36
N LYS A 313 19.01 57.12 -41.11
CA LYS A 313 19.24 58.54 -40.79
C LYS A 313 20.45 59.12 -41.51
N ASP A 314 21.58 58.41 -41.49
CA ASP A 314 22.80 58.77 -42.23
C ASP A 314 22.56 58.86 -43.77
N SER A 315 21.42 58.38 -44.28
CA SER A 315 20.98 58.54 -45.67
C SER A 315 19.85 59.56 -45.86
N GLU A 316 18.97 59.74 -44.87
CA GLU A 316 17.96 60.82 -44.82
C GLU A 316 18.65 62.19 -44.73
N ASP A 317 19.68 62.31 -43.90
CA ASP A 317 20.52 63.51 -43.78
C ASP A 317 21.22 63.83 -45.12
N LYS A 318 21.76 62.82 -45.82
CA LYS A 318 22.36 63.01 -47.16
C LYS A 318 21.34 63.36 -48.24
N ILE A 319 20.11 62.84 -48.13
CA ILE A 319 19.02 63.23 -49.03
C ILE A 319 18.64 64.69 -48.78
N TYR A 320 18.67 65.16 -47.53
CA TYR A 320 18.50 66.56 -47.19
C TYR A 320 19.63 67.44 -47.76
N ASP A 321 20.89 67.03 -47.59
CA ASP A 321 22.04 67.71 -48.20
C ASP A 321 21.87 67.84 -49.73
N PHE A 322 21.58 66.72 -50.43
CA PHE A 322 21.34 66.72 -51.87
C PHE A 322 20.11 67.54 -52.31
N LEU A 323 19.06 67.62 -51.48
CA LEU A 323 17.92 68.51 -51.76
C LEU A 323 18.34 69.98 -51.70
N THR A 324 19.20 70.37 -50.73
CA THR A 324 19.71 71.75 -50.69
C THR A 324 20.71 72.06 -51.82
N GLU A 325 21.46 71.07 -52.31
CA GLU A 325 22.26 71.23 -53.55
C GLU A 325 21.37 71.38 -54.79
N ILE A 326 20.25 70.63 -54.88
CA ILE A 326 19.28 70.77 -55.98
C ILE A 326 18.58 72.13 -55.93
N GLU A 327 18.13 72.60 -54.76
CA GLU A 327 17.55 73.94 -54.61
C GLU A 327 18.53 75.03 -55.04
N ALA A 328 19.82 74.92 -54.68
CA ALA A 328 20.84 75.86 -55.14
C ALA A 328 21.06 75.82 -56.67
N ILE A 329 21.08 74.63 -57.26
CA ILE A 329 21.19 74.45 -58.73
C ILE A 329 19.94 74.98 -59.45
N ASP A 330 18.75 74.86 -58.86
CA ASP A 330 17.52 75.42 -59.44
C ASP A 330 17.52 76.96 -59.39
N TYR A 331 18.03 77.59 -58.32
CA TYR A 331 18.28 79.04 -58.32
C TYR A 331 19.32 79.47 -59.37
N GLU A 332 20.44 78.75 -59.52
CA GLU A 332 21.41 79.02 -60.60
C GLU A 332 20.77 78.86 -62.00
N ASN A 333 19.87 77.89 -62.18
CA ASN A 333 19.13 77.70 -63.43
C ASN A 333 18.08 78.80 -63.68
N GLU A 334 17.46 79.38 -62.65
CA GLU A 334 16.57 80.54 -62.82
C GLU A 334 17.38 81.79 -63.21
N ASP A 335 18.50 82.08 -62.54
CA ASP A 335 19.39 83.19 -62.90
C ASP A 335 19.94 83.06 -64.33
N ILE A 336 20.42 81.88 -64.73
CA ILE A 336 20.88 81.61 -66.11
C ILE A 336 19.74 81.75 -67.13
N GLN A 337 18.50 81.39 -66.77
CA GLN A 337 17.33 81.62 -67.63
C GLN A 337 17.00 83.10 -67.78
N ASN A 338 17.12 83.89 -66.70
CA ASN A 338 16.95 85.34 -66.71
C ASN A 338 18.03 86.02 -67.58
N GLU A 339 19.31 85.72 -67.39
CA GLU A 339 20.41 86.22 -68.24
C GLU A 339 20.19 85.87 -69.72
N LEU A 340 19.71 84.65 -70.00
CA LEU A 340 19.39 84.21 -71.35
C LEU A 340 18.18 84.96 -71.94
N GLU A 341 17.18 85.31 -71.14
CA GLU A 341 16.03 86.13 -71.55
C GLU A 341 16.47 87.58 -71.87
N GLU A 342 17.29 88.21 -71.02
CA GLU A 342 17.88 89.53 -71.30
C GLU A 342 18.74 89.51 -72.58
N CYS A 343 19.55 88.46 -72.77
CA CYS A 343 20.33 88.27 -73.99
C CYS A 343 19.45 88.11 -75.25
N LYS A 344 18.27 87.48 -75.14
CA LYS A 344 17.29 87.41 -76.25
C LYS A 344 16.71 88.79 -76.56
N GLU A 345 16.32 89.57 -75.55
CA GLU A 345 15.79 90.93 -75.75
C GLU A 345 16.83 91.88 -76.34
N TYR A 346 18.06 91.87 -75.83
CA TYR A 346 19.16 92.63 -76.40
C TYR A 346 19.42 92.23 -77.86
N ARG A 347 19.35 90.92 -78.19
CA ARG A 347 19.47 90.43 -79.56
C ARG A 347 18.30 90.88 -80.46
N LYS A 348 17.06 90.90 -79.96
CA LYS A 348 15.90 91.46 -80.69
C LYS A 348 16.13 92.94 -81.00
N LEU A 349 16.54 93.72 -80.00
CA LEU A 349 16.84 95.15 -80.16
C LEU A 349 17.90 95.38 -81.25
N VAL A 350 19.03 94.66 -81.19
CA VAL A 350 20.12 94.74 -82.19
C VAL A 350 19.70 94.28 -83.60
N VAL A 351 18.69 93.42 -83.73
CA VAL A 351 18.10 93.08 -85.04
C VAL A 351 17.23 94.24 -85.53
N THR A 352 16.37 94.81 -84.69
CA THR A 352 15.49 95.93 -85.09
C THR A 352 16.26 97.19 -85.49
N THR A 353 17.35 97.53 -84.80
CA THR A 353 18.21 98.67 -85.18
C THR A 353 18.90 98.44 -86.52
N LYS A 354 19.45 97.23 -86.74
CA LYS A 354 20.01 96.84 -88.05
C LYS A 354 18.98 96.91 -89.17
N GLU A 355 17.72 96.54 -88.92
CA GLU A 355 16.65 96.69 -89.91
C GLU A 355 16.33 98.16 -90.24
N SER A 356 16.31 99.06 -89.25
CA SER A 356 16.17 100.50 -89.52
C SER A 356 17.36 101.07 -90.27
N ASP A 357 18.58 100.64 -89.95
CA ASP A 357 19.80 101.05 -90.66
C ASP A 357 19.81 100.55 -92.10
N PHE A 358 19.39 99.31 -92.36
CA PHE A 358 19.24 98.77 -93.71
C PHE A 358 18.16 99.50 -94.53
N LYS A 359 17.04 99.90 -93.91
CA LYS A 359 16.01 100.74 -94.56
C LYS A 359 16.60 102.10 -94.95
N ARG A 360 17.27 102.78 -94.01
CA ARG A 360 17.91 104.09 -94.25
C ARG A 360 19.06 104.04 -95.26
N LEU A 361 19.85 102.97 -95.27
CA LEU A 361 20.88 102.73 -96.28
C LEU A 361 20.29 102.51 -97.67
N LYS A 362 19.11 101.88 -97.78
CA LYS A 362 18.40 101.69 -99.04
C LYS A 362 17.82 103.01 -99.57
N GLU A 363 17.28 103.85 -98.69
CA GLU A 363 16.81 105.21 -99.00
C GLU A 363 17.96 106.07 -99.55
N LEU A 364 19.08 106.16 -98.81
CA LEU A 364 20.28 106.91 -99.24
C LEU A 364 20.86 106.43 -100.59
N ARG A 365 20.80 105.12 -100.87
CA ARG A 365 21.20 104.58 -102.19
C ARG A 365 20.25 104.97 -103.32
N GLN A 366 18.95 105.13 -103.05
CA GLN A 366 18.00 105.64 -104.03
C GLN A 366 18.24 107.13 -104.30
N GLU A 367 18.53 107.93 -103.27
CA GLU A 367 18.94 109.33 -103.41
C GLU A 367 20.22 109.49 -104.22
N GLU A 368 21.26 108.67 -103.96
CA GLU A 368 22.50 108.67 -104.74
C GLU A 368 22.24 108.39 -106.24
N LEU A 369 21.35 107.44 -106.55
CA LEU A 369 21.01 107.07 -107.92
C LEU A 369 20.20 108.19 -108.63
N ILE A 370 19.33 108.89 -107.91
CA ILE A 370 18.61 110.09 -108.41
C ILE A 370 19.59 111.25 -108.63
N LEU A 371 20.60 111.42 -107.79
CA LEU A 371 21.64 112.44 -107.97
C LEU A 371 22.58 112.11 -109.14
N ARG A 372 23.02 110.85 -109.29
CA ARG A 372 23.83 110.40 -110.43
C ARG A 372 23.11 110.56 -111.78
N THR A 373 21.81 110.28 -111.83
CA THR A 373 21.02 110.46 -113.07
C THR A 373 20.87 111.94 -113.43
N LYS A 374 20.61 112.82 -112.47
CA LYS A 374 20.61 114.30 -112.66
C LYS A 374 21.98 114.84 -113.10
N PHE A 375 23.07 114.32 -112.54
CA PHE A 375 24.43 114.68 -112.95
C PHE A 375 24.72 114.28 -114.40
N ASN A 376 24.32 113.07 -114.79
CA ASN A 376 24.50 112.57 -116.16
C ASN A 376 23.68 113.37 -117.20
N SER A 377 22.48 113.85 -116.87
CA SER A 377 21.74 114.75 -117.77
C SER A 377 22.45 116.09 -117.98
N LEU A 378 22.96 116.72 -116.90
CA LEU A 378 23.72 117.96 -117.00
C LEU A 378 25.00 117.78 -117.86
N LEU A 379 25.67 116.65 -117.73
CA LEU A 379 26.85 116.32 -118.55
C LEU A 379 26.52 116.19 -120.06
N LEU A 380 25.32 115.72 -120.41
CA LEU A 380 24.86 115.62 -121.80
C LEU A 380 24.49 116.99 -122.39
N ASP A 381 23.92 117.89 -121.59
CA ASP A 381 23.57 119.23 -122.05
C ASP A 381 24.81 120.14 -122.22
N ILE A 382 25.82 119.99 -121.37
CA ILE A 382 27.15 120.61 -121.58
C ILE A 382 27.75 120.16 -122.93
N ARG A 383 27.70 118.86 -123.24
CA ARG A 383 28.20 118.34 -124.53
C ARG A 383 27.45 118.88 -125.76
N LYS A 384 26.17 119.26 -125.65
CA LYS A 384 25.47 119.96 -126.74
C LYS A 384 26.02 121.38 -126.92
N SER A 385 26.17 122.12 -125.82
CA SER A 385 26.75 123.47 -125.81
C SER A 385 28.12 123.50 -126.52
N ASP A 386 29.01 122.55 -126.23
CA ASP A 386 30.35 122.49 -126.85
C ASP A 386 30.29 122.28 -128.38
N ILE A 387 29.31 121.52 -128.87
CA ILE A 387 29.11 121.27 -130.31
C ILE A 387 28.61 122.54 -131.02
N ASP A 388 27.67 123.28 -130.42
CA ASP A 388 27.12 124.49 -131.04
C ASP A 388 28.11 125.68 -130.95
N VAL A 389 28.92 125.79 -129.89
CA VAL A 389 30.08 126.69 -129.83
C VAL A 389 31.10 126.36 -130.94
N SER A 390 31.32 125.07 -131.22
CA SER A 390 32.22 124.63 -132.30
C SER A 390 31.70 124.97 -133.70
N ARG A 391 30.37 124.98 -133.92
CA ARG A 391 29.75 125.48 -135.16
C ARG A 391 29.99 126.97 -135.35
N ASN A 392 29.61 127.78 -134.37
CA ASN A 392 29.74 129.24 -134.43
C ASN A 392 31.18 129.68 -134.73
N ASN A 393 32.18 129.03 -134.15
CA ASN A 393 33.59 129.35 -134.39
C ASN A 393 34.04 129.10 -135.85
N ASN A 394 33.49 128.08 -136.53
CA ASN A 394 33.80 127.83 -137.95
C ASN A 394 33.10 128.84 -138.87
N GLU A 395 31.86 129.22 -138.59
CA GLU A 395 31.15 130.25 -139.37
C GLU A 395 31.82 131.62 -139.25
N ASN A 396 32.26 131.98 -138.04
CA ASN A 396 32.97 133.25 -137.79
C ASN A 396 34.32 133.34 -138.55
N ARG A 397 35.03 132.19 -138.68
CA ARG A 397 36.25 132.09 -139.51
C ARG A 397 35.99 132.35 -140.99
N ASN A 398 34.89 131.81 -141.53
CA ASN A 398 34.51 132.00 -142.92
C ASN A 398 34.11 133.46 -143.23
N LEU A 399 33.54 134.19 -142.25
CA LEU A 399 33.22 135.61 -142.39
C LEU A 399 34.49 136.49 -142.42
N GLN A 400 35.45 136.25 -141.53
CA GLN A 400 36.72 136.99 -141.50
C GLN A 400 37.47 136.90 -142.83
N GLN A 401 37.42 135.74 -143.51
CA GLN A 401 38.10 135.53 -144.78
C GLN A 401 37.40 136.19 -145.99
N ARG A 402 36.11 136.57 -145.89
CA ARG A 402 35.42 137.39 -146.89
C ARG A 402 35.78 138.87 -146.78
N VAL A 403 35.80 139.39 -145.56
CA VAL A 403 36.12 140.81 -145.26
C VAL A 403 37.55 141.18 -145.68
N PHE A 404 38.47 140.20 -145.73
CA PHE A 404 39.81 140.40 -146.29
C PHE A 404 39.80 140.59 -147.82
N ASN A 405 38.91 139.89 -148.53
CA ASN A 405 38.84 139.95 -149.99
C ASN A 405 38.14 141.22 -150.48
N GLU A 406 37.03 141.64 -149.84
CA GLU A 406 36.31 142.87 -150.21
C GLU A 406 37.21 144.12 -150.20
N LYS A 407 38.19 144.19 -149.29
CA LYS A 407 39.17 145.29 -149.23
C LYS A 407 40.15 145.35 -150.40
N ASN A 408 40.37 144.24 -151.10
CA ASN A 408 41.24 144.22 -152.28
C ASN A 408 40.47 144.56 -153.56
N GLU A 409 39.13 144.48 -153.54
CA GLU A 409 38.28 144.85 -154.68
C GLU A 409 37.96 146.36 -154.69
N THR A 410 37.89 147.02 -153.54
CA THR A 410 37.62 148.48 -153.46
C THR A 410 38.67 149.33 -154.19
N ASP A 411 39.94 148.98 -154.08
CA ASP A 411 41.06 149.74 -154.68
C ASP A 411 41.12 149.60 -156.21
N ILE A 412 40.38 148.64 -156.79
CA ILE A 412 40.33 148.37 -158.24
C ILE A 412 39.15 149.12 -158.90
N VAL A 413 38.08 149.39 -158.15
CA VAL A 413 36.85 150.00 -158.67
C VAL A 413 37.05 151.47 -159.07
N GLU A 414 37.90 152.23 -158.38
CA GLU A 414 38.17 153.64 -158.73
C GLU A 414 38.75 153.80 -160.15
N MET A 415 39.53 152.82 -160.63
CA MET A 415 40.17 152.85 -161.95
C MET A 415 39.22 152.55 -163.13
N GLN A 416 38.09 151.88 -162.91
CA GLN A 416 37.22 151.40 -164.01
C GLN A 416 36.05 152.34 -164.31
N THR A 417 35.79 153.32 -163.44
CA THR A 417 34.81 154.41 -163.69
C THR A 417 35.06 155.13 -165.01
N HIS A 418 36.33 155.34 -165.40
CA HIS A 418 36.73 155.98 -166.65
C HIS A 418 36.45 155.17 -167.93
N GLN A 419 36.03 153.90 -167.86
CA GLN A 419 35.59 153.14 -169.04
C GLN A 419 34.07 153.15 -169.26
N ILE A 420 33.29 153.56 -168.25
CA ILE A 420 31.81 153.61 -168.33
C ILE A 420 31.32 154.61 -169.38
N GLU A 421 32.11 155.64 -169.69
CA GLU A 421 31.73 156.70 -170.64
C GLU A 421 31.99 156.34 -172.13
N HIS A 422 32.85 155.38 -172.45
CA HIS A 422 33.43 155.34 -173.80
C HIS A 422 32.48 154.83 -174.91
N GLN A 423 31.77 153.70 -174.72
CA GLN A 423 31.05 153.02 -175.83
C GLN A 423 29.58 152.67 -175.57
N TYR A 424 28.88 153.55 -174.86
CA TYR A 424 27.41 153.72 -174.94
C TYR A 424 26.89 153.92 -176.40
N THR A 425 27.80 154.15 -177.36
CA THR A 425 27.56 154.46 -178.77
C THR A 425 27.65 153.28 -179.74
N GLN A 426 28.12 152.08 -179.35
CA GLN A 426 27.97 150.88 -180.20
C GLN A 426 26.55 150.28 -180.16
N ILE A 427 25.69 150.72 -179.24
CA ILE A 427 24.30 150.25 -179.06
C ILE A 427 23.38 150.56 -180.26
N LYS A 428 23.86 151.23 -181.33
CA LYS A 428 23.00 151.77 -182.40
C LYS A 428 23.50 151.62 -183.85
N ASN A 429 24.23 150.54 -184.19
CA ASN A 429 24.29 150.05 -185.58
C ASN A 429 24.66 148.55 -185.65
N ILE A 430 24.17 147.86 -186.68
CA ILE A 430 24.27 146.39 -186.89
C ILE A 430 23.91 145.59 -185.61
N LYS A 431 22.67 145.55 -185.12
CA LYS A 431 21.34 145.69 -185.75
C LYS A 431 21.05 144.66 -186.85
N HIS A 432 20.25 143.64 -186.49
CA HIS A 432 19.61 142.64 -187.36
C HIS A 432 20.56 141.68 -188.12
N GLU A 433 20.27 140.38 -188.27
CA GLU A 433 19.17 139.54 -187.76
C GLU A 433 19.79 138.41 -186.91
N GLY A 434 19.49 138.20 -185.62
CA GLY A 434 18.37 138.72 -184.82
C GLY A 434 17.13 137.85 -185.06
N GLY A 435 16.88 136.89 -184.17
CA GLY A 435 15.97 135.75 -184.39
C GLY A 435 14.59 136.13 -184.92
N LYS A 436 14.40 135.99 -186.24
CA LYS A 436 13.10 136.12 -186.92
C LYS A 436 13.18 135.57 -188.35
N LYS A 437 12.63 134.37 -188.53
CA LYS A 437 11.91 133.78 -189.69
C LYS A 437 11.90 132.24 -189.49
N LEU A 438 11.00 131.45 -190.07
CA LEU A 438 10.82 131.20 -191.51
C LEU A 438 12.18 130.84 -192.16
N SER A 439 12.32 129.75 -192.90
CA SER A 439 11.38 128.68 -193.25
C SER A 439 12.23 127.38 -193.40
N THR A 440 11.74 126.14 -193.36
CA THR A 440 10.57 125.59 -194.08
C THR A 440 10.49 126.10 -195.53
N PHE A 441 11.65 126.18 -196.17
CA PHE A 441 11.85 126.26 -197.61
C PHE A 441 13.07 125.39 -197.92
N CYS A 442 12.88 124.40 -198.80
CA CYS A 442 13.90 123.69 -199.55
C CYS A 442 14.85 122.74 -198.77
N GLU A 443 15.14 121.51 -199.22
CA GLU A 443 14.84 120.82 -200.50
C GLU A 443 15.15 121.64 -201.76
N GLU A 444 16.38 121.49 -202.28
CA GLU A 444 16.89 122.20 -203.47
C GLU A 444 17.03 123.73 -203.23
N ILE A 445 18.23 124.26 -203.03
CA ILE A 445 19.18 124.44 -204.15
C ILE A 445 20.63 124.55 -203.63
N ASN A 446 21.50 123.72 -204.20
CA ASN A 446 22.92 123.94 -204.48
C ASN A 446 23.80 124.68 -203.44
N LYS A 447 24.50 123.92 -202.60
CA LYS A 447 25.95 123.61 -202.73
C LYS A 447 26.37 122.60 -201.64
N TYR A 448 27.08 121.52 -201.95
CA TYR A 448 28.49 121.44 -202.40
C TYR A 448 29.50 122.03 -201.40
N GLU A 449 30.32 121.12 -200.89
CA GLU A 449 31.76 121.31 -200.63
C GLU A 449 32.23 122.27 -199.52
N ALA A 450 33.48 122.00 -199.15
CA ALA A 450 34.43 122.86 -198.47
C ALA A 450 34.22 123.22 -196.98
N GLU A 451 35.19 122.96 -196.09
CA GLU A 451 36.42 122.18 -196.26
C GLU A 451 36.94 121.62 -194.92
N LYS A 452 37.58 120.45 -195.02
CA LYS A 452 38.74 120.01 -194.24
C LYS A 452 38.69 120.09 -192.69
N PHE A 453 38.67 118.90 -192.07
CA PHE A 453 39.98 118.31 -191.79
C PHE A 453 40.43 117.57 -193.05
N ALA A 454 41.60 117.90 -193.57
CA ALA A 454 42.22 117.12 -194.63
C ALA A 454 42.88 115.89 -194.01
N GLN A 455 42.92 114.79 -194.77
CA GLN A 455 43.73 113.60 -194.52
C GLN A 455 43.33 112.75 -193.29
N ASP A 456 43.30 111.42 -193.36
CA ASP A 456 43.31 110.58 -194.58
C ASP A 456 42.60 109.23 -194.30
N SER A 457 42.04 108.68 -195.38
CA SER A 457 42.06 107.27 -195.83
C SER A 457 42.56 106.15 -194.88
N ALA A 458 42.03 104.91 -194.93
CA ALA A 458 41.11 104.32 -195.92
C ALA A 458 40.39 103.04 -195.40
N ALA A 459 39.48 102.54 -196.25
CA ALA A 459 39.16 101.13 -196.56
C ALA A 459 39.24 100.07 -195.43
N ALA A 460 38.14 99.47 -194.96
CA ALA A 460 37.16 98.61 -195.66
C ALA A 460 37.54 97.11 -195.72
N LEU A 461 36.92 96.34 -194.82
CA LEU A 461 36.45 94.97 -195.03
C LEU A 461 35.37 94.65 -193.98
N GLU A 462 34.49 93.69 -194.29
CA GLU A 462 33.73 92.77 -193.41
C GLU A 462 32.31 92.50 -193.92
N ARG A 463 32.02 91.23 -194.23
CA ARG A 463 30.66 90.65 -194.29
C ARG A 463 30.56 89.29 -193.58
N ASP A 464 31.65 88.80 -193.00
CA ASP A 464 31.77 87.39 -192.60
C ASP A 464 31.32 87.09 -191.17
N ASN A 465 31.30 88.09 -190.28
CA ASN A 465 31.02 87.94 -188.84
C ASN A 465 29.58 87.53 -188.47
N ASN A 466 28.67 87.31 -189.44
CA ASN A 466 27.28 86.94 -189.18
C ASN A 466 27.04 85.44 -188.91
N VAL A 467 28.05 84.57 -189.09
CA VAL A 467 27.90 83.12 -188.89
C VAL A 467 28.08 82.71 -187.42
N GLU A 468 29.03 83.32 -186.71
CA GLU A 468 29.48 82.82 -185.40
C GLU A 468 28.46 83.02 -184.28
N LEU A 469 27.71 84.12 -184.31
CA LEU A 469 26.71 84.48 -183.29
C LEU A 469 25.57 83.47 -183.13
N LYS A 470 25.22 82.71 -184.18
CA LYS A 470 24.12 81.73 -184.10
C LYS A 470 24.47 80.49 -183.26
N ARG A 471 25.74 80.06 -183.28
CA ARG A 471 26.19 78.85 -182.56
C ARG A 471 26.17 78.99 -181.03
N GLN A 472 26.24 80.21 -180.51
CA GLN A 472 26.33 80.44 -179.07
C GLN A 472 24.97 80.31 -178.36
N ILE A 473 23.86 80.44 -179.09
CA ILE A 473 22.50 80.38 -178.51
C ILE A 473 22.10 78.94 -178.19
N GLU A 474 22.24 78.01 -179.15
CA GLU A 474 21.85 76.60 -178.99
C GLU A 474 22.56 75.89 -177.82
N TYR A 475 23.77 76.33 -177.45
CA TYR A 475 24.51 75.80 -176.30
C TYR A 475 23.88 76.15 -174.94
N LEU A 476 23.14 77.26 -174.84
CA LEU A 476 22.55 77.74 -173.58
C LEU A 476 21.24 77.02 -173.24
N ASP A 477 20.40 76.72 -174.22
CA ASP A 477 19.10 76.08 -174.00
C ASP A 477 19.23 74.65 -173.44
N VAL A 478 20.17 73.85 -173.96
CA VAL A 478 20.50 72.50 -173.44
C VAL A 478 20.89 72.55 -171.96
N LYS A 479 21.49 73.67 -171.51
CA LYS A 479 21.94 73.89 -170.14
C LYS A 479 20.81 74.24 -169.18
N LEU A 480 19.70 74.80 -169.69
CA LEU A 480 18.48 75.07 -168.92
C LEU A 480 17.69 73.78 -168.64
N GLU A 481 17.55 72.89 -169.62
CA GLU A 481 16.85 71.61 -169.41
C GLU A 481 17.51 70.75 -168.31
N GLN A 482 18.85 70.70 -168.29
CA GLN A 482 19.62 69.99 -167.25
C GLN A 482 19.28 70.50 -165.84
N LYS A 483 19.18 71.81 -165.63
CA LYS A 483 18.76 72.39 -164.35
C LYS A 483 17.27 72.16 -164.03
N GLY A 484 16.42 72.10 -165.06
CA GLY A 484 15.02 71.68 -164.91
C GLY A 484 14.85 70.24 -164.39
N HIS A 485 15.80 69.34 -164.67
CA HIS A 485 15.82 67.99 -164.13
C HIS A 485 16.34 67.92 -162.68
N GLU A 486 17.41 68.65 -162.35
CA GLU A 486 17.93 68.71 -160.97
C GLU A 486 16.87 69.22 -159.96
N ILE A 487 16.12 70.26 -160.32
CA ILE A 487 15.08 70.83 -159.43
C ILE A 487 14.02 69.78 -159.08
N LYS A 488 13.55 69.01 -160.07
CA LYS A 488 12.54 67.95 -159.87
C LYS A 488 13.02 66.81 -158.98
N GLN A 489 14.32 66.48 -159.01
CA GLN A 489 14.90 65.49 -158.10
C GLN A 489 14.91 65.99 -156.65
N ASN A 490 15.27 67.26 -156.44
CA ASN A 490 15.26 67.89 -155.12
C ASN A 490 13.84 68.00 -154.52
N GLU A 491 12.81 68.27 -155.34
CA GLU A 491 11.41 68.30 -154.91
C GLU A 491 10.88 66.94 -154.42
N ILE A 492 11.39 65.83 -154.96
CA ILE A 492 11.03 64.48 -154.52
C ILE A 492 11.70 64.20 -153.16
N PHE A 493 13.02 64.40 -153.06
CA PHE A 493 13.79 64.17 -151.84
C PHE A 493 13.26 64.98 -150.63
N MET A 494 12.81 66.21 -150.86
CA MET A 494 12.20 67.05 -149.82
C MET A 494 10.83 66.56 -149.34
N LYS A 495 10.11 65.73 -150.10
CA LYS A 495 8.87 65.07 -149.66
C LYS A 495 9.19 63.82 -148.84
N ASP A 496 10.14 63.00 -149.29
CA ASP A 496 10.55 61.78 -148.58
C ASP A 496 10.98 62.10 -147.13
N ILE A 497 11.78 63.17 -146.94
CA ILE A 497 12.19 63.68 -145.62
C ILE A 497 11.01 64.15 -144.77
N GLN A 498 9.99 64.78 -145.38
CA GLN A 498 8.79 65.22 -144.65
C GLN A 498 7.96 64.02 -144.18
N GLU A 499 7.81 62.98 -145.01
CA GLU A 499 7.14 61.75 -144.63
C GLU A 499 7.93 60.94 -143.58
N GLU A 500 9.26 60.95 -143.62
CA GLU A 500 10.11 60.35 -142.59
C GLU A 500 9.98 61.09 -141.24
N ARG A 501 10.10 62.42 -141.24
CA ARG A 501 9.84 63.26 -140.06
C ARG A 501 8.46 62.99 -139.46
N ASP A 502 7.43 62.94 -140.29
CA ASP A 502 6.04 62.76 -139.83
C ASP A 502 5.71 61.31 -139.45
N ARG A 503 6.57 60.34 -139.78
CA ARG A 503 6.58 59.00 -139.17
C ARG A 503 7.23 59.05 -137.78
N LEU A 504 8.45 59.58 -137.66
CA LEU A 504 9.18 59.68 -136.38
C LEU A 504 8.40 60.47 -135.32
N VAL A 505 7.74 61.58 -135.68
CA VAL A 505 6.90 62.36 -134.75
C VAL A 505 5.67 61.58 -134.25
N LYS A 506 5.12 60.66 -135.04
CA LYS A 506 4.03 59.77 -134.59
C LYS A 506 4.54 58.67 -133.68
N GLU A 507 5.74 58.16 -133.93
CA GLU A 507 6.40 57.13 -133.13
C GLU A 507 6.80 57.65 -131.75
N VAL A 508 7.45 58.81 -131.67
CA VAL A 508 7.76 59.49 -130.39
C VAL A 508 6.49 59.72 -129.56
N ARG A 509 5.38 60.13 -130.20
CA ARG A 509 4.09 60.31 -129.49
C ARG A 509 3.45 59.01 -128.98
N LYS A 510 3.81 57.84 -129.52
CA LYS A 510 3.40 56.55 -128.94
C LYS A 510 4.23 56.26 -127.69
N VAL A 511 5.55 56.32 -127.82
CA VAL A 511 6.49 56.07 -126.70
C VAL A 511 6.24 57.01 -125.52
N CYS A 512 5.90 58.28 -125.75
CA CYS A 512 5.49 59.20 -124.69
C CYS A 512 4.24 58.72 -123.93
N LYS A 513 3.22 58.21 -124.64
CA LYS A 513 2.00 57.68 -124.00
C LYS A 513 2.25 56.37 -123.27
N GLU A 514 3.04 55.48 -123.87
CA GLU A 514 3.45 54.21 -123.26
C GLU A 514 4.21 54.49 -121.94
N ASN A 515 5.07 55.50 -121.91
CA ASN A 515 5.73 55.96 -120.68
C ASN A 515 4.75 56.59 -119.65
N GLU A 516 3.78 57.41 -120.09
CA GLU A 516 2.74 57.97 -119.21
C GLU A 516 1.86 56.86 -118.58
N GLU A 517 1.52 55.83 -119.36
CA GLU A 517 0.78 54.65 -118.90
C GLU A 517 1.60 53.84 -117.87
N ILE A 518 2.87 53.54 -118.17
CA ILE A 518 3.80 52.86 -117.25
C ILE A 518 4.01 53.66 -115.95
N GLU A 519 4.16 54.98 -116.03
CA GLU A 519 4.26 55.84 -114.84
C GLU A 519 3.01 55.75 -113.95
N ASN A 520 1.82 55.66 -114.55
CA ASN A 520 0.57 55.54 -113.81
C ASN A 520 0.38 54.13 -113.22
N GLU A 521 0.83 53.08 -113.90
CA GLU A 521 0.91 51.74 -113.30
C GLU A 521 1.89 51.70 -112.11
N ILE A 522 3.08 52.29 -112.23
CA ILE A 522 4.06 52.36 -111.13
C ILE A 522 3.49 53.12 -109.93
N LYS A 523 2.77 54.24 -110.14
CA LYS A 523 2.07 54.98 -109.07
C LYS A 523 0.99 54.13 -108.42
N SER A 524 0.19 53.40 -109.20
CA SER A 524 -0.84 52.47 -108.71
C SER A 524 -0.24 51.34 -107.87
N GLN A 525 0.78 50.66 -108.39
CA GLN A 525 1.49 49.59 -107.68
C GLN A 525 2.18 50.10 -106.41
N SER A 526 2.77 51.30 -106.42
CA SER A 526 3.37 51.93 -105.23
C SER A 526 2.33 52.14 -104.12
N ASN A 527 1.13 52.62 -104.46
CA ASN A 527 0.04 52.82 -103.51
C ASN A 527 -0.53 51.48 -102.97
N GLN A 528 -0.59 50.43 -103.81
CA GLN A 528 -0.92 49.08 -103.35
C GLN A 528 0.15 48.55 -102.39
N LEU A 529 1.43 48.80 -102.67
CA LEU A 529 2.57 48.36 -101.87
C LEU A 529 2.67 49.13 -100.54
N SER A 530 2.27 50.42 -100.48
CA SER A 530 2.12 51.14 -99.21
C SER A 530 0.96 50.59 -98.38
N SER A 531 -0.21 50.40 -98.98
CA SER A 531 -1.38 49.81 -98.30
C SER A 531 -1.09 48.41 -97.75
N LEU A 532 -0.41 47.55 -98.51
CA LEU A 532 0.04 46.23 -98.03
C LEU A 532 1.08 46.34 -96.90
N LYS A 533 2.00 47.31 -96.95
CA LYS A 533 2.96 47.58 -95.85
C LYS A 533 2.27 48.09 -94.58
N GLU A 534 1.17 48.83 -94.69
CA GLU A 534 0.39 49.28 -93.54
C GLU A 534 -0.44 48.13 -92.96
N GLY A 535 -1.11 47.35 -93.82
CA GLY A 535 -1.81 46.13 -93.40
C GLY A 535 -0.90 45.10 -92.71
N ILE A 536 0.36 44.97 -93.14
CA ILE A 536 1.36 44.14 -92.44
C ILE A 536 1.66 44.71 -91.04
N ARG A 537 1.89 46.03 -90.91
CA ARG A 537 2.13 46.65 -89.59
C ARG A 537 0.95 46.48 -88.63
N GLU A 538 -0.28 46.64 -89.10
CA GLU A 538 -1.48 46.39 -88.28
C GLU A 538 -1.55 44.95 -87.79
N LYS A 539 -1.16 43.97 -88.62
CA LYS A 539 -1.10 42.55 -88.21
C LYS A 539 0.05 42.28 -87.25
N ASP A 540 1.22 42.88 -87.45
CA ASP A 540 2.35 42.76 -86.53
C ASP A 540 2.03 43.37 -85.16
N GLU A 541 1.42 44.56 -85.12
CA GLU A 541 0.96 45.21 -83.89
C GLU A 541 -0.13 44.37 -83.20
N SER A 542 -1.12 43.87 -83.94
CA SER A 542 -2.13 42.94 -83.42
C SER A 542 -1.50 41.66 -82.86
N CYS A 543 -0.45 41.12 -83.50
CA CYS A 543 0.29 39.95 -83.02
C CYS A 543 1.09 40.25 -81.75
N VAL A 544 1.71 41.44 -81.64
CA VAL A 544 2.43 41.88 -80.44
C VAL A 544 1.45 42.09 -79.28
N LEU A 545 0.31 42.74 -79.50
CA LEU A 545 -0.74 42.91 -78.49
C LEU A 545 -1.31 41.57 -78.02
N LEU A 546 -1.54 40.63 -78.94
CA LEU A 546 -2.01 39.28 -78.63
C LEU A 546 -0.94 38.47 -77.88
N HIS A 547 0.35 38.58 -78.25
CA HIS A 547 1.44 37.96 -77.48
C HIS A 547 1.55 38.56 -76.07
N ILE A 548 1.38 39.87 -75.91
CA ILE A 548 1.37 40.53 -74.58
C ILE A 548 0.18 40.06 -73.73
N SER A 549 -1.02 39.92 -74.31
CA SER A 549 -2.19 39.41 -73.57
C SER A 549 -2.01 37.94 -73.18
N LEU A 550 -1.49 37.10 -74.08
CA LEU A 550 -1.19 35.68 -73.83
C LEU A 550 -0.09 35.53 -72.76
N LYS A 551 0.91 36.40 -72.76
CA LYS A 551 1.96 36.45 -71.72
C LYS A 551 1.41 36.92 -70.36
N LYS A 552 0.39 37.78 -70.34
CA LYS A 552 -0.36 38.15 -69.11
C LYS A 552 -1.22 36.99 -68.61
N THR A 553 -1.97 36.29 -69.48
CA THR A 553 -2.80 35.14 -69.05
C THR A 553 -1.94 33.97 -68.58
N ILE A 554 -0.76 33.71 -69.18
CA ILE A 554 0.20 32.72 -68.66
C ILE A 554 0.68 33.06 -67.24
N LYS A 555 0.92 34.34 -66.92
CA LYS A 555 1.26 34.76 -65.54
C LYS A 555 0.11 34.49 -64.58
N LEU A 556 -1.09 34.96 -64.92
CA LEU A 556 -2.30 34.76 -64.11
C LEU A 556 -2.61 33.26 -63.90
N LEU A 557 -2.43 32.42 -64.92
CA LEU A 557 -2.58 30.96 -64.80
C LEU A 557 -1.55 30.35 -63.85
N LYS A 558 -0.30 30.80 -63.86
CA LYS A 558 0.73 30.36 -62.90
C LYS A 558 0.37 30.79 -61.46
N GLU A 559 -0.03 32.03 -61.28
CA GLU A 559 -0.46 32.58 -59.97
C GLU A 559 -1.70 31.85 -59.42
N LEU A 560 -2.68 31.55 -60.28
CA LEU A 560 -3.85 30.75 -59.92
C LEU A 560 -3.49 29.30 -59.59
N ASN A 561 -2.53 28.70 -60.29
CA ASN A 561 -2.10 27.33 -60.02
C ASN A 561 -1.29 27.22 -58.70
N ILE A 562 -0.51 28.25 -58.34
CA ILE A 562 0.12 28.38 -57.02
C ILE A 562 -0.96 28.47 -55.93
N LYS A 563 -1.90 29.41 -56.06
CA LYS A 563 -3.02 29.58 -55.10
C LYS A 563 -3.88 28.32 -54.95
N LYS A 564 -4.08 27.57 -56.04
CA LYS A 564 -4.78 26.28 -56.03
C LYS A 564 -4.06 25.22 -55.20
N GLU A 565 -2.73 25.20 -55.22
CA GLU A 565 -1.93 24.26 -54.42
C GLU A 565 -1.82 24.70 -52.95
N GLU A 566 -1.71 26.01 -52.68
CA GLU A 566 -1.83 26.59 -51.34
C GLU A 566 -3.19 26.23 -50.69
N ILE A 567 -4.29 26.38 -51.42
CA ILE A 567 -5.65 26.04 -50.95
C ILE A 567 -5.78 24.53 -50.70
N LYS A 568 -5.17 23.65 -51.53
CA LYS A 568 -5.15 22.20 -51.29
C LYS A 568 -4.40 21.84 -50.00
N GLU A 569 -3.23 22.43 -49.76
CA GLU A 569 -2.46 22.17 -48.53
C GLU A 569 -3.20 22.67 -47.29
N HIS A 570 -3.79 23.87 -47.33
CA HIS A 570 -4.66 24.33 -46.24
C HIS A 570 -5.88 23.43 -46.03
N LEU A 571 -6.47 22.87 -47.09
CA LEU A 571 -7.56 21.90 -46.97
C LEU A 571 -7.10 20.57 -46.35
N ARG A 572 -5.90 20.09 -46.71
CA ARG A 572 -5.22 18.93 -46.08
C ARG A 572 -5.01 19.17 -44.60
N GLU A 573 -4.34 20.26 -44.24
CA GLU A 573 -4.10 20.62 -42.84
C GLU A 573 -5.40 20.72 -42.04
N SER A 574 -6.45 21.32 -42.61
CA SER A 574 -7.76 21.44 -41.98
C SER A 574 -8.43 20.08 -41.77
N LEU A 575 -8.30 19.16 -42.74
CA LEU A 575 -8.77 17.78 -42.60
C LEU A 575 -8.00 16.98 -41.54
N GLU A 576 -6.68 17.16 -41.42
CA GLU A 576 -5.89 16.51 -40.38
C GLU A 576 -6.18 17.07 -38.98
N LYS A 577 -6.30 18.41 -38.86
CA LYS A 577 -6.75 19.07 -37.62
C LYS A 577 -8.16 18.60 -37.23
N GLY A 578 -9.07 18.45 -38.20
CA GLY A 578 -10.41 17.89 -38.00
C GLY A 578 -10.38 16.43 -37.50
N LYS A 579 -9.57 15.56 -38.09
CA LYS A 579 -9.36 14.18 -37.62
C LYS A 579 -8.79 14.14 -36.19
N LEU A 580 -7.81 14.99 -35.89
CA LEU A 580 -7.21 15.07 -34.55
C LEU A 580 -8.24 15.52 -33.50
N VAL A 581 -9.06 16.52 -33.81
CA VAL A 581 -10.17 16.94 -32.95
C VAL A 581 -11.20 15.82 -32.77
N TYR A 582 -11.57 15.10 -33.83
CA TYR A 582 -12.48 13.95 -33.76
C TYR A 582 -11.96 12.83 -32.83
N TYR A 583 -10.68 12.45 -32.94
CA TYR A 583 -10.07 11.48 -32.02
C TYR A 583 -10.01 11.99 -30.58
N ASN A 584 -9.76 13.28 -30.36
CA ASN A 584 -9.80 13.88 -29.03
C ASN A 584 -11.21 13.87 -28.45
N VAL A 585 -12.26 14.14 -29.25
CA VAL A 585 -13.67 14.06 -28.82
C VAL A 585 -14.02 12.63 -28.42
N LEU A 586 -13.74 11.62 -29.26
CA LEU A 586 -13.96 10.21 -28.92
C LEU A 586 -13.22 9.77 -27.62
N SER A 587 -11.99 10.27 -27.43
CA SER A 587 -11.23 10.03 -26.20
C SER A 587 -11.90 10.68 -24.98
N HIS A 588 -12.40 11.91 -25.13
CA HIS A 588 -13.13 12.62 -24.07
C HIS A 588 -14.50 11.99 -23.77
N GLU A 589 -15.22 11.48 -24.77
CA GLU A 589 -16.46 10.69 -24.57
C GLU A 589 -16.16 9.41 -23.79
N HIS A 590 -15.12 8.65 -24.14
CA HIS A 590 -14.74 7.46 -23.38
C HIS A 590 -14.34 7.76 -21.93
N ILE A 591 -13.61 8.87 -21.70
CA ILE A 591 -13.28 9.36 -20.36
C ILE A 591 -14.54 9.80 -19.60
N HIS A 592 -15.51 10.43 -20.28
CA HIS A 592 -16.79 10.84 -19.68
C HIS A 592 -17.63 9.63 -19.26
N ASP A 593 -17.78 8.64 -20.15
CA ASP A 593 -18.45 7.36 -19.88
C ASP A 593 -17.84 6.61 -18.69
N GLN A 594 -16.51 6.59 -18.59
CA GLN A 594 -15.84 5.97 -17.45
C GLN A 594 -16.06 6.78 -16.17
N ALA A 595 -15.96 8.11 -16.22
CA ALA A 595 -16.24 8.97 -15.08
C ALA A 595 -17.69 8.84 -14.58
N LEU A 596 -18.68 8.66 -15.48
CA LEU A 596 -20.07 8.39 -15.11
C LEU A 596 -20.21 7.05 -14.36
N LYS A 597 -19.57 5.98 -14.85
CA LYS A 597 -19.54 4.66 -14.20
C LYS A 597 -18.87 4.72 -12.82
N ASP A 598 -17.76 5.46 -12.72
CA ASP A 598 -17.04 5.66 -11.47
C ASP A 598 -17.90 6.44 -10.45
N ILE A 599 -18.60 7.50 -10.89
CA ILE A 599 -19.57 8.26 -10.08
C ILE A 599 -20.72 7.36 -9.62
N GLU A 600 -21.26 6.50 -10.47
CA GLU A 600 -22.35 5.58 -10.12
C GLU A 600 -21.89 4.50 -9.13
N SER A 601 -20.70 3.94 -9.32
CA SER A 601 -20.09 3.01 -8.35
C SER A 601 -19.86 3.67 -6.99
N SER A 602 -19.46 4.95 -6.98
CA SER A 602 -19.28 5.76 -5.78
C SER A 602 -20.61 6.04 -5.08
N LYS A 603 -21.68 6.37 -5.81
CA LYS A 603 -23.05 6.50 -5.27
C LYS A 603 -23.51 5.20 -4.60
N HIS A 604 -23.30 4.04 -5.24
CA HIS A 604 -23.63 2.74 -4.64
C HIS A 604 -22.81 2.43 -3.39
N LEU A 605 -21.52 2.77 -3.37
CA LEU A 605 -20.66 2.62 -2.19
C LEU A 605 -21.13 3.53 -1.03
N ILE A 606 -21.44 4.79 -1.31
CA ILE A 606 -21.99 5.74 -0.35
C ILE A 606 -23.33 5.23 0.19
N GLN A 607 -24.25 4.76 -0.65
CA GLN A 607 -25.52 4.20 -0.20
C GLN A 607 -25.34 2.97 0.69
N LYS A 608 -24.36 2.11 0.38
CA LYS A 608 -24.00 0.95 1.21
C LYS A 608 -23.45 1.38 2.58
N ILE A 609 -22.60 2.41 2.63
CA ILE A 609 -22.07 2.99 3.87
C ILE A 609 -23.20 3.66 4.68
N LEU A 610 -24.14 4.37 4.03
CA LEU A 610 -25.31 4.96 4.71
C LEU A 610 -26.23 3.90 5.32
N ASN A 611 -26.45 2.78 4.64
CA ASN A 611 -27.21 1.66 5.18
C ASN A 611 -26.45 1.04 6.38
N GLN A 612 -25.17 0.71 6.22
CA GLN A 612 -24.34 0.17 7.32
C GLN A 612 -24.29 1.10 8.54
N ASN A 613 -24.22 2.41 8.33
CA ASN A 613 -24.26 3.39 9.42
C ASN A 613 -25.62 3.41 10.14
N ARG A 614 -26.74 3.22 9.42
CA ARG A 614 -28.06 3.05 10.06
C ARG A 614 -28.15 1.77 10.88
N ASP A 615 -27.64 0.66 10.33
CA ASP A 615 -27.61 -0.64 11.04
C ASP A 615 -26.76 -0.53 12.32
N ILE A 616 -25.59 0.09 12.23
CA ILE A 616 -24.68 0.36 13.36
C ILE A 616 -25.34 1.27 14.40
N VAL A 617 -26.02 2.36 13.99
CA VAL A 617 -26.76 3.24 14.92
C VAL A 617 -27.88 2.49 15.62
N HIS A 618 -28.65 1.66 14.91
CA HIS A 618 -29.70 0.84 15.51
C HIS A 618 -29.14 -0.17 16.53
N ILE A 619 -27.99 -0.80 16.23
CA ILE A 619 -27.27 -1.68 17.17
C ILE A 619 -26.75 -0.91 18.39
N PHE A 620 -26.26 0.32 18.22
CA PHE A 620 -25.87 1.16 19.37
C PHE A 620 -27.08 1.59 20.20
N GLU A 621 -28.23 1.86 19.60
CA GLU A 621 -29.46 2.17 20.35
C GLU A 621 -29.99 0.98 21.15
N THR A 622 -29.98 -0.23 20.60
CA THR A 622 -30.39 -1.42 21.36
C THR A 622 -29.40 -1.73 22.48
N LYS A 623 -28.08 -1.69 22.19
CA LYS A 623 -27.04 -1.88 23.22
C LYS A 623 -27.06 -0.81 24.30
N LYS A 624 -27.43 0.44 23.97
CA LYS A 624 -27.67 1.48 24.97
C LYS A 624 -28.88 1.14 25.86
N LYS A 625 -30.03 0.77 25.27
CA LYS A 625 -31.23 0.35 26.02
C LYS A 625 -30.94 -0.84 26.95
N GLU A 626 -30.17 -1.83 26.49
CA GLU A 626 -29.68 -2.94 27.31
C GLU A 626 -28.77 -2.47 28.46
N SER A 627 -27.83 -1.57 28.18
CA SER A 627 -26.91 -1.01 29.17
C SER A 627 -27.64 -0.18 30.24
N ASP A 628 -28.57 0.68 29.84
CA ASP A 628 -29.36 1.51 30.74
C ASP A 628 -30.23 0.63 31.67
N ALA A 629 -30.83 -0.44 31.14
CA ALA A 629 -31.55 -1.44 31.93
C ALA A 629 -30.64 -2.23 32.88
N ALA A 630 -29.40 -2.55 32.47
CA ALA A 630 -28.41 -3.20 33.32
C ALA A 630 -27.91 -2.28 34.46
N PHE A 631 -27.75 -0.97 34.20
CA PHE A 631 -27.43 0.02 35.23
C PHE A 631 -28.56 0.16 36.25
N GLU A 632 -29.82 0.26 35.80
CA GLU A 632 -30.98 0.30 36.70
C GLU A 632 -31.11 -0.98 37.53
N LYS A 633 -30.98 -2.17 36.91
CA LYS A 633 -30.94 -3.45 37.64
C LYS A 633 -29.82 -3.49 38.69
N THR A 634 -28.64 -2.96 38.35
CA THR A 634 -27.50 -2.88 39.28
C THR A 634 -27.78 -1.91 40.44
N ARG A 635 -28.39 -0.74 40.18
CA ARG A 635 -28.79 0.23 41.21
C ARG A 635 -29.83 -0.36 42.17
N VAL A 636 -30.83 -1.09 41.63
CA VAL A 636 -31.82 -1.82 42.44
C VAL A 636 -31.12 -2.89 43.30
N LEU A 637 -30.25 -3.72 42.72
CA LEU A 637 -29.51 -4.74 43.47
C LEU A 637 -28.60 -4.15 44.57
N GLN A 638 -27.93 -3.02 44.32
CA GLN A 638 -27.15 -2.29 45.34
C GLN A 638 -28.05 -1.78 46.47
N SER A 639 -29.22 -1.21 46.14
CA SER A 639 -30.18 -0.74 47.14
C SER A 639 -30.74 -1.89 48.00
N LEU A 640 -31.06 -3.03 47.38
CA LEU A 640 -31.54 -4.23 48.04
C LEU A 640 -30.45 -4.86 48.92
N SER A 641 -29.21 -4.89 48.44
CA SER A 641 -28.04 -5.35 49.20
C SER A 641 -27.79 -4.48 50.44
N ARG A 642 -27.89 -3.15 50.32
CA ARG A 642 -27.79 -2.24 51.48
C ARG A 642 -28.92 -2.44 52.49
N ILE A 643 -30.16 -2.62 52.03
CA ILE A 643 -31.31 -2.92 52.90
C ILE A 643 -31.14 -4.29 53.57
N GLY A 644 -30.62 -5.28 52.85
CA GLY A 644 -30.27 -6.60 53.39
C GLY A 644 -29.18 -6.50 54.46
N GLY A 645 -28.10 -5.78 54.18
CA GLY A 645 -26.99 -5.51 55.11
C GLY A 645 -27.47 -4.93 56.43
N HIS A 646 -28.24 -3.83 56.41
CA HIS A 646 -28.79 -3.25 57.63
C HIS A 646 -29.77 -4.18 58.38
N LYS A 647 -30.49 -5.06 57.68
CA LYS A 647 -31.33 -6.09 58.32
C LYS A 647 -30.47 -7.17 59.00
N TYR A 648 -29.39 -7.62 58.37
CA TYR A 648 -28.45 -8.57 58.98
C TYR A 648 -27.74 -7.93 60.19
N GLU A 649 -27.30 -6.69 60.07
CA GLU A 649 -26.69 -5.88 61.13
C GLU A 649 -27.60 -5.81 62.38
N GLN A 650 -28.87 -5.42 62.20
CA GLN A 650 -29.88 -5.44 63.28
C GLN A 650 -30.16 -6.83 63.88
N MET A 651 -30.01 -7.90 63.10
CA MET A 651 -30.16 -9.26 63.62
C MET A 651 -28.91 -9.70 64.39
N VAL A 652 -27.72 -9.28 63.97
CA VAL A 652 -26.46 -9.49 64.70
C VAL A 652 -26.46 -8.72 66.03
N GLU A 653 -26.96 -7.48 66.06
CA GLU A 653 -27.16 -6.72 67.32
C GLU A 653 -28.09 -7.45 68.29
N LYS A 654 -29.22 -8.00 67.79
CA LYS A 654 -30.15 -8.81 68.60
C LYS A 654 -29.53 -10.10 69.12
N VAL A 655 -28.69 -10.77 68.31
CA VAL A 655 -27.95 -11.95 68.78
C VAL A 655 -26.99 -11.55 69.90
N HIS A 656 -26.24 -10.45 69.74
CA HIS A 656 -25.36 -9.96 70.81
C HIS A 656 -26.13 -9.54 72.07
N SER A 657 -27.33 -8.96 71.98
CA SER A 657 -28.13 -8.66 73.18
C SER A 657 -28.60 -9.94 73.88
N LEU A 658 -29.05 -10.95 73.13
CA LEU A 658 -29.46 -12.25 73.66
C LEU A 658 -28.29 -13.06 74.25
N GLU A 659 -27.09 -12.98 73.65
CA GLU A 659 -25.87 -13.57 74.21
C GLU A 659 -25.46 -12.91 75.54
N ASN A 660 -25.61 -11.59 75.66
CA ASN A 660 -25.37 -10.88 76.91
C ASN A 660 -26.41 -11.23 77.98
N GLU A 661 -27.70 -11.31 77.63
CA GLU A 661 -28.75 -11.79 78.54
C GLU A 661 -28.48 -13.23 79.00
N LEU A 662 -28.16 -14.13 78.08
CA LEU A 662 -27.81 -15.53 78.38
C LEU A 662 -26.60 -15.60 79.33
N SER A 663 -25.56 -14.80 79.08
CA SER A 663 -24.38 -14.69 79.95
C SER A 663 -24.73 -14.24 81.38
N LEU A 664 -25.65 -13.28 81.52
CA LEU A 664 -26.15 -12.83 82.82
C LEU A 664 -27.00 -13.91 83.52
N PHE A 665 -27.84 -14.63 82.78
CA PHE A 665 -28.59 -15.76 83.33
C PHE A 665 -27.69 -16.91 83.80
N VAL A 666 -26.63 -17.24 83.04
CA VAL A 666 -25.63 -18.26 83.43
C VAL A 666 -24.88 -17.83 84.68
N GLN A 667 -24.42 -16.58 84.78
CA GLN A 667 -23.77 -16.06 86.01
C GLN A 667 -24.69 -16.17 87.22
N LYS A 668 -25.95 -15.74 87.09
CA LYS A 668 -26.98 -15.86 88.14
C LYS A 668 -27.27 -17.33 88.51
N GLN A 669 -27.19 -18.25 87.56
CA GLN A 669 -27.33 -19.69 87.82
C GLN A 669 -26.12 -20.23 88.60
N GLU A 670 -24.89 -19.83 88.26
CA GLU A 670 -23.68 -20.19 89.01
C GLU A 670 -23.75 -19.69 90.47
N GLU A 671 -24.17 -18.44 90.69
CA GLU A 671 -24.41 -17.87 92.03
C GLU A 671 -25.42 -18.69 92.84
N LEU A 672 -26.56 -19.03 92.25
CA LEU A 672 -27.61 -19.85 92.90
C LEU A 672 -27.12 -21.27 93.21
N ILE A 673 -26.31 -21.88 92.34
CA ILE A 673 -25.67 -23.18 92.59
C ILE A 673 -24.68 -23.08 93.76
N LEU A 674 -23.89 -22.01 93.85
CA LEU A 674 -22.98 -21.78 94.98
C LEU A 674 -23.74 -21.57 96.30
N ALA A 675 -24.84 -20.81 96.29
CA ALA A 675 -25.72 -20.64 97.44
C ALA A 675 -26.35 -21.98 97.89
N LEU A 676 -26.83 -22.79 96.95
CA LEU A 676 -27.34 -24.15 97.23
C LEU A 676 -26.26 -25.09 97.78
N ARG A 677 -25.02 -25.01 97.28
CA ARG A 677 -23.88 -25.77 97.83
C ARG A 677 -23.58 -25.35 99.28
N GLY A 678 -23.64 -24.06 99.59
CA GLY A 678 -23.52 -23.52 100.94
C GLY A 678 -24.63 -24.02 101.88
N GLN A 679 -25.91 -23.91 101.45
CA GLN A 679 -27.05 -24.40 102.23
C GLN A 679 -26.96 -25.92 102.48
N ASN A 680 -26.51 -26.69 101.49
CA ASN A 680 -26.33 -28.14 101.62
C ASN A 680 -25.07 -28.52 102.42
N ALA A 681 -24.11 -27.62 102.62
CA ALA A 681 -23.05 -27.79 103.62
C ALA A 681 -23.60 -27.55 105.04
N ALA A 682 -24.30 -26.43 105.26
CA ALA A 682 -24.94 -26.11 106.55
C ALA A 682 -25.91 -27.22 107.01
N ARG A 683 -26.77 -27.72 106.12
CA ARG A 683 -27.68 -28.85 106.40
C ARG A 683 -26.96 -30.16 106.77
N ARG A 684 -25.74 -30.39 106.27
CA ARG A 684 -24.92 -31.56 106.67
C ARG A 684 -24.28 -31.36 108.04
N GLU A 685 -23.86 -30.15 108.36
CA GLU A 685 -23.28 -29.84 109.67
C GLU A 685 -24.34 -29.84 110.78
N ILE A 686 -25.55 -29.34 110.52
CA ILE A 686 -26.70 -29.51 111.43
C ILE A 686 -26.93 -31.00 111.73
N LYS A 687 -27.00 -31.86 110.70
CA LYS A 687 -27.13 -33.31 110.86
C LYS A 687 -25.92 -34.00 111.53
N ARG A 688 -24.76 -33.36 111.56
CA ARG A 688 -23.59 -33.84 112.32
C ARG A 688 -23.74 -33.49 113.80
N LEU A 689 -24.13 -32.25 114.10
CA LEU A 689 -24.36 -31.77 115.47
C LEU A 689 -25.54 -32.49 116.14
N GLU A 690 -26.64 -32.72 115.41
CA GLU A 690 -27.79 -33.54 115.87
C GLU A 690 -27.34 -34.94 116.33
N ARG A 691 -26.47 -35.61 115.57
CA ARG A 691 -25.90 -36.91 115.99
C ARG A 691 -25.01 -36.79 117.22
N CYS A 692 -24.09 -35.82 117.24
CA CYS A 692 -23.21 -35.63 118.40
C CYS A 692 -24.00 -35.34 119.69
N ILE A 693 -25.16 -34.66 119.60
CA ILE A 693 -26.08 -34.46 120.72
C ILE A 693 -26.71 -35.79 121.17
N LEU A 694 -27.22 -36.60 120.22
CA LEU A 694 -27.78 -37.93 120.53
C LEU A 694 -26.73 -38.89 121.12
N ASP A 695 -25.51 -38.90 120.58
CA ASP A 695 -24.38 -39.68 121.09
C ASP A 695 -24.03 -39.25 122.53
N SER A 696 -24.05 -37.95 122.82
CA SER A 696 -23.81 -37.40 124.15
C SER A 696 -24.92 -37.76 125.14
N GLN A 697 -26.19 -37.68 124.72
CA GLN A 697 -27.34 -38.09 125.51
C GLN A 697 -27.32 -39.60 125.82
N GLY A 698 -26.91 -40.43 124.86
CA GLY A 698 -26.70 -41.86 125.05
C GLY A 698 -25.58 -42.18 126.04
N GLN A 699 -24.47 -41.42 126.00
CA GLN A 699 -23.38 -41.55 126.97
C GLN A 699 -23.82 -41.14 128.39
N ILE A 700 -24.53 -40.03 128.55
CA ILE A 700 -25.08 -39.59 129.84
C ILE A 700 -25.97 -40.69 130.41
N LYS A 701 -26.92 -41.21 129.62
CA LYS A 701 -27.84 -42.24 130.08
C LYS A 701 -27.16 -43.56 130.45
N ALA A 702 -26.13 -43.97 129.69
CA ALA A 702 -25.34 -45.15 130.05
C ALA A 702 -24.58 -44.98 131.38
N MET A 703 -24.11 -43.77 131.69
CA MET A 703 -23.49 -43.44 132.98
C MET A 703 -24.52 -43.41 134.13
N GLU A 704 -25.77 -43.01 133.86
CA GLU A 704 -26.89 -43.10 134.81
C GLU A 704 -27.22 -44.57 135.12
N ASP A 705 -27.37 -45.42 134.09
CA ASP A 705 -27.62 -46.86 134.24
C ASP A 705 -26.51 -47.59 135.05
N GLU A 706 -25.24 -47.22 134.85
CA GLU A 706 -24.10 -47.78 135.61
C GLU A 706 -24.05 -47.32 137.07
N LEU A 707 -24.56 -46.12 137.39
CA LEU A 707 -24.67 -45.62 138.76
C LEU A 707 -25.80 -46.30 139.54
N GLU A 708 -26.95 -46.57 138.90
CA GLU A 708 -28.05 -47.30 139.52
C GLU A 708 -27.71 -48.78 139.76
N THR A 709 -26.92 -49.40 138.87
CA THR A 709 -26.50 -50.81 139.00
C THR A 709 -25.00 -51.03 138.77
N PRO A 710 -24.14 -51.00 139.82
CA PRO A 710 -22.69 -51.17 139.69
C PRO A 710 -22.28 -52.62 139.35
N ARG A 711 -22.49 -52.98 138.09
CA ARG A 711 -22.46 -54.35 137.52
C ARG A 711 -21.08 -55.02 137.55
N ASN A 712 -20.01 -54.27 137.80
CA ASN A 712 -18.61 -54.72 137.70
C ASN A 712 -17.81 -54.70 139.02
N VAL A 713 -18.46 -54.75 140.20
CA VAL A 713 -17.77 -54.92 141.48
C VAL A 713 -17.52 -56.41 141.78
N HIS A 714 -16.29 -56.88 141.59
CA HIS A 714 -15.94 -58.29 141.81
C HIS A 714 -16.13 -58.71 143.29
N ARG A 715 -16.82 -59.85 143.52
CA ARG A 715 -17.24 -60.34 144.85
C ARG A 715 -16.12 -60.41 145.89
N TRP A 716 -14.89 -60.69 145.47
CA TRP A 716 -13.72 -60.71 146.35
C TRP A 716 -13.24 -59.33 146.79
N HIS A 717 -13.40 -58.30 145.95
CA HIS A 717 -13.13 -56.91 146.34
C HIS A 717 -14.18 -56.42 147.35
N LEU A 718 -15.45 -56.75 147.12
CA LEU A 718 -16.52 -56.47 148.08
C LEU A 718 -16.26 -57.19 149.42
N LEU A 719 -15.89 -58.47 149.41
CA LEU A 719 -15.53 -59.23 150.62
C LEU A 719 -14.32 -58.63 151.35
N LYS A 720 -13.29 -58.19 150.62
CA LYS A 720 -12.12 -57.50 151.21
C LYS A 720 -12.51 -56.21 151.92
N SER A 721 -13.46 -55.46 151.37
CA SER A 721 -13.97 -54.22 151.95
C SER A 721 -14.97 -54.42 153.11
N THR A 722 -15.67 -55.56 153.18
CA THR A 722 -16.69 -55.82 154.22
C THR A 722 -16.24 -56.77 155.34
N ASN A 723 -15.33 -57.72 155.08
CA ASN A 723 -14.76 -58.62 156.10
C ASN A 723 -13.38 -59.16 155.66
N PRO A 724 -12.27 -58.44 155.96
CA PRO A 724 -10.94 -58.82 155.51
C PRO A 724 -10.43 -60.13 156.14
N ILE A 725 -10.76 -60.42 157.40
CA ILE A 725 -10.31 -61.64 158.10
C ILE A 725 -10.81 -62.89 157.38
N HIS A 726 -12.06 -62.88 156.90
CA HIS A 726 -12.60 -64.01 156.15
C HIS A 726 -12.00 -64.11 154.73
N TYR A 727 -11.73 -62.98 154.08
CA TYR A 727 -11.03 -62.93 152.79
C TYR A 727 -9.64 -63.60 152.86
N ASP A 728 -8.82 -63.26 153.86
CA ASP A 728 -7.46 -63.79 154.01
C ASP A 728 -7.45 -65.30 154.32
N LEU A 729 -8.38 -65.78 155.17
CA LEU A 729 -8.52 -67.21 155.47
C LEU A 729 -8.89 -68.04 154.23
N VAL A 730 -9.74 -67.53 153.34
CA VAL A 730 -10.11 -68.25 152.10
C VAL A 730 -8.97 -68.20 151.09
N ILE A 731 -8.17 -67.13 151.02
CA ILE A 731 -6.94 -67.10 150.20
C ILE A 731 -5.91 -68.12 150.72
N LEU A 732 -5.65 -68.17 152.02
CA LEU A 732 -4.72 -69.15 152.61
C LEU A 732 -5.17 -70.59 152.30
N ARG A 733 -6.47 -70.88 152.43
CA ARG A 733 -7.06 -72.17 152.04
C ARG A 733 -6.85 -72.47 150.55
N MET A 734 -7.05 -71.49 149.67
CA MET A 734 -6.84 -71.65 148.23
C MET A 734 -5.38 -71.96 147.89
N GLN A 735 -4.43 -71.26 148.53
CA GLN A 735 -3.00 -71.50 148.35
C GLN A 735 -2.60 -72.91 148.83
N LEU A 736 -3.09 -73.35 150.00
CA LEU A 736 -2.86 -74.72 150.49
C LEU A 736 -3.42 -75.78 149.54
N ILE A 737 -4.65 -75.59 149.02
CA ILE A 737 -5.25 -76.52 148.04
C ILE A 737 -4.45 -76.56 146.74
N ASN A 738 -3.99 -75.40 146.24
CA ASN A 738 -3.17 -75.33 145.02
C ASN A 738 -1.84 -76.08 145.19
N ASN A 739 -1.11 -75.84 146.27
CA ASN A 739 0.16 -76.51 146.57
C ASN A 739 -0.02 -78.04 146.68
N ILE A 740 -1.07 -78.50 147.38
CA ILE A 740 -1.40 -79.94 147.45
C ILE A 740 -1.71 -80.50 146.06
N THR A 741 -2.44 -79.75 145.24
CA THR A 741 -2.82 -80.17 143.87
C THR A 741 -1.61 -80.25 142.95
N GLU A 742 -0.67 -79.31 143.03
CA GLU A 742 0.61 -79.37 142.28
C GLU A 742 1.46 -80.56 142.70
N HIS A 743 1.61 -80.84 144.00
CA HIS A 743 2.34 -82.02 144.47
C HIS A 743 1.69 -83.34 144.01
N ILE A 744 0.35 -83.43 143.99
CA ILE A 744 -0.38 -84.58 143.43
C ILE A 744 -0.16 -84.68 141.91
N ALA A 745 -0.17 -83.56 141.18
CA ALA A 745 0.07 -83.53 139.74
C ALA A 745 1.50 -83.97 139.39
N LEU A 746 2.51 -83.48 140.13
CA LEU A 746 3.91 -83.92 140.01
C LEU A 746 4.07 -85.42 140.29
N SER A 747 3.44 -85.93 141.36
CA SER A 747 3.45 -87.36 141.70
C SER A 747 2.83 -88.22 140.59
N LYS A 748 1.70 -87.79 140.00
CA LYS A 748 1.11 -88.44 138.82
C LYS A 748 2.04 -88.39 137.61
N ARG A 749 2.66 -87.24 137.32
CA ARG A 749 3.55 -87.05 136.15
C ARG A 749 4.81 -87.91 136.22
N LEU A 750 5.38 -88.07 137.41
CA LEU A 750 6.46 -89.03 137.69
C LEU A 750 5.97 -90.48 137.53
N LYS A 751 4.78 -90.78 138.10
CA LYS A 751 3.92 -91.96 137.83
C LYS A 751 3.96 -92.43 136.37
N SER A 752 3.50 -91.55 135.48
CA SER A 752 3.40 -91.83 134.05
C SER A 752 4.77 -92.01 133.37
N ARG A 753 5.79 -91.24 133.78
CA ARG A 753 7.12 -91.32 133.15
C ARG A 753 7.89 -92.59 133.52
N THR A 754 7.72 -93.14 134.73
CA THR A 754 8.31 -94.45 135.08
C THR A 754 7.61 -95.59 134.36
N PHE A 755 6.29 -95.51 134.11
CA PHE A 755 5.57 -96.51 133.31
C PHE A 755 6.10 -96.58 131.87
N VAL A 756 6.20 -95.44 131.18
CA VAL A 756 6.70 -95.39 129.78
C VAL A 756 8.13 -95.91 129.66
N LEU A 757 9.02 -95.57 130.59
CA LEU A 757 10.40 -96.08 130.60
C LEU A 757 10.46 -97.60 130.82
N LYS A 758 9.54 -98.16 131.61
CA LYS A 758 9.45 -99.61 131.85
C LYS A 758 8.93 -100.34 130.60
N GLU A 759 7.92 -99.78 129.93
CA GLU A 759 7.39 -100.32 128.67
C GLU A 759 8.41 -100.28 127.52
N GLN A 760 9.27 -99.24 127.49
CA GLN A 760 10.41 -99.17 126.56
C GLN A 760 11.46 -100.23 126.87
N LEU A 761 11.83 -100.43 128.14
CA LEU A 761 12.76 -101.49 128.57
C LEU A 761 12.22 -102.88 128.20
N ASP A 762 10.93 -103.14 128.42
CA ASP A 762 10.27 -104.41 128.09
C ASP A 762 10.14 -104.63 126.57
N LYS A 763 10.20 -103.58 125.75
CA LYS A 763 10.23 -103.65 124.28
C LYS A 763 11.64 -103.93 123.75
N GLU A 764 12.68 -103.30 124.30
CA GLU A 764 14.07 -103.62 123.92
C GLU A 764 14.49 -105.00 124.42
N ASN A 765 14.09 -105.41 125.63
CA ASN A 765 14.32 -106.78 126.13
C ASN A 765 13.63 -107.83 125.23
N ARG A 766 12.40 -107.56 124.74
CA ARG A 766 11.73 -108.44 123.77
C ARG A 766 12.42 -108.48 122.41
N LYS A 767 12.98 -107.37 121.94
CA LYS A 767 13.83 -107.37 120.73
C LYS A 767 15.06 -108.26 120.92
N LEU A 768 15.86 -108.04 121.97
CA LEU A 768 17.04 -108.88 122.21
C LEU A 768 16.69 -110.37 122.37
N LYS A 769 15.61 -110.69 123.10
CA LYS A 769 15.19 -112.09 123.30
C LYS A 769 14.60 -112.76 122.05
N ASN A 770 14.18 -111.98 121.05
CA ASN A 770 13.82 -112.46 119.71
C ASN A 770 15.01 -112.48 118.72
N SER A 771 16.11 -111.78 119.03
CA SER A 771 17.30 -111.68 118.17
C SER A 771 18.38 -112.74 118.48
N TYR A 772 18.27 -113.47 119.58
CA TYR A 772 19.30 -114.39 120.07
C TYR A 772 18.70 -115.79 120.29
N GLY A 773 19.05 -116.74 119.41
CA GLY A 773 18.60 -118.14 119.51
C GLY A 773 19.33 -119.00 120.56
N GLY A 774 20.12 -118.37 121.43
CA GLY A 774 20.90 -119.00 122.51
C GLY A 774 20.58 -118.41 123.89
N ARG A 775 21.15 -118.97 124.96
CA ARG A 775 20.79 -118.68 126.37
C ARG A 775 21.12 -117.25 126.86
N TYR A 776 20.33 -116.26 126.43
CA TYR A 776 20.47 -114.85 126.80
C TYR A 776 20.52 -114.59 128.33
N ASP A 777 19.72 -115.31 129.11
CA ASP A 777 19.53 -115.01 130.54
C ASP A 777 20.76 -115.33 131.42
N GLU A 778 21.72 -116.12 130.93
CA GLU A 778 22.96 -116.47 131.64
C GLU A 778 24.01 -115.35 131.49
N GLU A 779 24.23 -114.83 130.27
CA GLU A 779 25.18 -113.75 130.00
C GLU A 779 24.75 -112.41 130.64
N TYR A 780 23.44 -112.13 130.70
CA TYR A 780 22.93 -110.90 131.31
C TYR A 780 23.31 -110.77 132.80
N GLN A 781 23.36 -111.88 133.54
CA GLN A 781 23.67 -111.86 134.97
C GLN A 781 25.13 -111.50 135.25
N THR A 782 26.09 -112.01 134.46
CA THR A 782 27.52 -111.76 134.68
C THR A 782 27.87 -110.28 134.48
N LEU A 783 27.34 -109.66 133.41
CA LEU A 783 27.51 -108.23 133.12
C LEU A 783 26.91 -107.33 134.21
N SER A 784 25.79 -107.74 134.82
CA SER A 784 25.13 -107.00 135.92
C SER A 784 25.97 -106.94 137.21
N VAL A 785 26.88 -107.90 137.43
CA VAL A 785 27.79 -107.88 138.60
C VAL A 785 28.88 -106.82 138.41
N ILE A 786 29.55 -106.82 137.25
CA ILE A 786 30.68 -105.93 136.92
C ILE A 786 30.28 -104.44 137.05
N LEU A 787 29.06 -104.10 136.65
CA LEU A 787 28.54 -102.73 136.70
C LEU A 787 28.47 -102.16 138.14
N LYS A 788 28.16 -102.99 139.14
CA LYS A 788 28.03 -102.55 140.54
C LYS A 788 29.37 -102.08 141.12
N GLU A 789 30.49 -102.70 140.77
CA GLU A 789 31.80 -102.31 141.28
C GLU A 789 32.23 -100.91 140.83
N LYS A 790 32.00 -100.59 139.55
CA LYS A 790 32.35 -99.27 138.98
C LYS A 790 31.61 -98.14 139.71
N THR A 791 30.34 -98.33 140.07
CA THR A 791 29.54 -97.30 140.76
C THR A 791 30.06 -96.92 142.15
N LYS A 792 30.76 -97.81 142.87
CA LYS A 792 31.37 -97.47 144.17
C LYS A 792 32.48 -96.43 144.06
N LYS A 793 33.26 -96.44 142.97
CA LYS A 793 34.41 -95.55 142.77
C LYS A 793 34.04 -94.10 142.43
N LEU A 794 32.78 -93.83 142.06
CA LEU A 794 32.31 -92.48 141.75
C LEU A 794 31.97 -91.65 143.00
N LYS A 795 31.42 -92.28 144.06
CA LYS A 795 30.96 -91.55 145.26
C LYS A 795 32.10 -90.84 146.00
N THR A 796 33.25 -91.49 146.14
CA THR A 796 34.42 -90.92 146.83
C THR A 796 35.02 -89.70 146.13
N MET A 797 34.74 -89.50 144.83
CA MET A 797 35.12 -88.26 144.13
C MET A 797 34.20 -87.10 144.52
N GLU A 798 32.90 -87.37 144.67
CA GLU A 798 31.86 -86.35 144.81
C GLU A 798 31.90 -85.63 146.17
N GLU A 799 32.30 -86.35 147.23
CA GLU A 799 32.52 -85.79 148.57
C GLU A 799 33.63 -84.71 148.57
N THR A 800 34.70 -84.89 147.80
CA THR A 800 35.83 -83.93 147.72
C THR A 800 35.45 -82.57 147.11
N ARG A 801 34.36 -82.53 146.32
CA ARG A 801 33.87 -81.32 145.66
C ARG A 801 33.14 -80.38 146.62
N ILE A 802 32.54 -80.92 147.68
CA ILE A 802 31.61 -80.17 148.54
C ILE A 802 32.36 -79.16 149.42
N SER A 803 33.49 -79.55 150.01
CA SER A 803 34.27 -78.73 150.96
C SER A 803 34.99 -77.51 150.36
N ARG A 804 34.78 -77.20 149.07
CA ARG A 804 35.35 -76.02 148.38
C ARG A 804 34.31 -74.98 147.95
N LYS A 805 33.03 -75.19 148.28
CA LYS A 805 31.93 -74.38 147.74
C LYS A 805 31.85 -72.98 148.36
N ASP A 806 32.01 -72.88 149.67
CA ASP A 806 31.66 -71.67 150.44
C ASP A 806 32.58 -70.48 150.10
N GLN A 807 33.87 -70.74 149.88
CA GLN A 807 34.87 -69.73 149.45
C GLN A 807 34.50 -69.04 148.12
N VAL A 808 33.66 -69.65 147.29
CA VAL A 808 33.24 -69.11 145.98
C VAL A 808 32.01 -68.19 146.12
N GLU A 809 31.27 -68.25 147.23
CA GLU A 809 30.06 -67.44 147.42
C GLU A 809 30.38 -66.04 147.99
N ASP A 810 31.42 -65.90 148.83
CA ASP A 810 31.89 -64.61 149.36
C ASP A 810 32.38 -63.64 148.26
N GLU A 811 33.10 -64.14 147.24
CA GLU A 811 33.60 -63.30 146.14
C GLU A 811 32.46 -62.70 145.29
N ILE A 812 31.33 -63.40 145.21
CA ILE A 812 30.20 -63.04 144.33
C ILE A 812 29.42 -61.83 144.88
N ASP A 813 29.35 -61.63 146.19
CA ASP A 813 28.53 -60.57 146.80
C ASP A 813 29.22 -59.20 146.83
N GLN A 814 30.55 -59.15 146.93
CA GLN A 814 31.31 -57.90 146.81
C GLN A 814 31.04 -57.21 145.45
N VAL A 815 30.94 -57.99 144.37
CA VAL A 815 30.68 -57.52 143.00
C VAL A 815 29.27 -56.92 142.83
N LYS A 816 28.30 -57.31 143.67
CA LYS A 816 26.91 -56.81 143.61
C LYS A 816 26.77 -55.40 144.20
N SER A 817 27.47 -55.13 145.31
CA SER A 817 27.37 -53.87 146.05
C SER A 817 27.77 -52.64 145.21
N VAL A 818 28.98 -52.67 144.62
CA VAL A 818 29.51 -51.57 143.79
C VAL A 818 28.57 -51.21 142.62
N ARG A 819 27.89 -52.21 142.06
CA ARG A 819 26.99 -52.07 140.91
C ARG A 819 25.71 -51.27 141.22
N CYS A 820 25.34 -51.14 142.49
CA CYS A 820 24.18 -50.35 142.92
C CYS A 820 24.48 -48.85 143.01
N MET A 821 25.62 -48.45 143.58
CA MET A 821 25.95 -47.04 143.82
C MET A 821 25.97 -46.20 142.52
N ILE A 822 26.49 -46.76 141.43
CA ILE A 822 26.57 -46.09 140.11
C ILE A 822 25.17 -45.76 139.56
N ARG A 823 24.18 -46.63 139.79
CA ARG A 823 22.81 -46.46 139.27
C ARG A 823 21.99 -45.39 140.01
N ALA A 824 22.36 -45.03 141.23
CA ALA A 824 21.73 -43.95 141.98
C ALA A 824 22.20 -42.57 141.51
N LYS A 825 23.52 -42.39 141.32
CA LYS A 825 24.12 -41.08 141.00
C LYS A 825 23.65 -40.51 139.65
N ARG A 826 23.33 -41.36 138.68
CA ARG A 826 22.90 -40.95 137.31
C ARG A 826 21.47 -40.43 137.21
N ARG A 827 20.58 -40.63 138.20
CA ARG A 827 19.20 -40.10 138.14
C ARG A 827 19.11 -38.64 138.57
N LYS A 828 19.75 -38.29 139.70
CA LYS A 828 19.66 -36.96 140.32
C LYS A 828 20.10 -35.80 139.40
N THR A 829 21.05 -36.04 138.49
CA THR A 829 21.53 -35.01 137.55
C THR A 829 20.50 -34.64 136.46
N VAL A 830 19.65 -35.59 136.04
CA VAL A 830 18.68 -35.34 134.95
C VAL A 830 17.50 -34.49 135.43
N GLU A 831 17.10 -34.65 136.70
CA GLU A 831 15.98 -33.91 137.29
C GLU A 831 16.33 -32.44 137.57
N GLN A 832 17.58 -32.15 137.95
CA GLN A 832 18.05 -30.77 138.13
C GLN A 832 18.10 -30.00 136.80
N GLN A 833 18.47 -30.66 135.70
CA GLN A 833 18.54 -30.02 134.38
C GLN A 833 17.17 -29.55 133.86
N LYS A 834 16.09 -30.27 134.16
CA LYS A 834 14.75 -29.95 133.63
C LYS A 834 14.10 -28.74 134.30
N LYS A 835 14.26 -28.57 135.62
CA LYS A 835 13.65 -27.46 136.38
C LYS A 835 14.15 -26.07 136.00
N ILE A 836 15.25 -25.97 135.24
CA ILE A 836 15.79 -24.69 134.74
C ILE A 836 15.01 -24.23 133.49
N ASN A 837 14.55 -25.15 132.63
CA ASN A 837 13.96 -24.79 131.33
C ASN A 837 12.50 -24.32 131.41
N GLU A 838 11.77 -24.65 132.48
CA GLU A 838 10.36 -24.26 132.65
C GLU A 838 10.19 -22.79 133.11
N LEU A 839 11.29 -22.11 133.50
CA LEU A 839 11.28 -20.72 133.98
C LEU A 839 11.54 -19.66 132.89
N VAL A 840 11.62 -20.04 131.61
CA VAL A 840 12.12 -19.17 130.51
C VAL A 840 11.01 -18.68 129.55
N GLN A 841 9.73 -18.98 129.79
CA GLN A 841 8.62 -18.64 128.88
C GLN A 841 8.09 -17.18 128.99
N ILE A 842 8.94 -16.15 129.06
CA ILE A 842 8.53 -14.74 128.82
C ILE A 842 9.64 -13.92 128.12
N SER A 843 9.82 -14.08 126.79
CA SER A 843 10.35 -13.04 125.87
C SER A 843 10.30 -13.48 124.40
N GLU A 844 10.27 -12.52 123.47
CA GLU A 844 10.41 -12.69 122.00
C GLU A 844 11.89 -12.92 121.58
N PRO A 845 12.31 -13.00 120.28
CA PRO A 845 11.56 -13.14 119.01
C PRO A 845 12.12 -14.22 118.02
N GLU A 846 11.55 -14.28 116.80
CA GLU A 846 12.09 -14.70 115.47
C GLU A 846 13.16 -15.82 115.23
N LYS A 847 12.87 -16.67 114.21
CA LYS A 847 13.81 -17.33 113.24
C LYS A 847 14.73 -18.48 113.78
N ILE A 848 15.23 -19.47 113.02
CA ILE A 848 15.25 -19.81 111.57
C ILE A 848 15.35 -21.36 111.35
N HIS A 849 15.17 -21.87 110.10
CA HIS A 849 15.39 -23.27 109.63
C HIS A 849 16.89 -23.75 109.73
N PRO A 850 17.38 -25.01 109.42
CA PRO A 850 16.91 -25.99 108.39
C PRO A 850 17.07 -27.54 108.76
N PRO A 851 17.63 -28.52 107.98
CA PRO A 851 16.78 -29.61 107.41
C PRO A 851 17.37 -31.06 107.19
N LYS A 852 16.58 -31.93 106.51
CA LYS A 852 16.92 -33.07 105.58
C LYS A 852 17.22 -34.52 106.09
N PHE A 853 17.02 -35.46 105.12
CA PHE A 853 17.42 -36.88 104.98
C PHE A 853 16.63 -38.00 105.72
N ASN A 854 16.26 -39.16 105.12
CA ASN A 854 15.90 -39.50 103.71
C ASN A 854 15.33 -40.95 103.54
N TYR A 855 14.56 -41.18 102.45
CA TYR A 855 14.28 -42.43 101.68
C TYR A 855 14.19 -43.83 102.36
N THR A 856 13.21 -44.71 102.05
CA THR A 856 13.10 -45.43 100.74
C THR A 856 11.84 -46.31 100.56
N LYS A 857 11.51 -46.59 99.28
CA LYS A 857 10.89 -47.83 98.69
C LYS A 857 9.36 -48.08 98.68
N ARG A 858 8.97 -48.81 97.62
CA ARG A 858 7.62 -49.14 97.10
C ARG A 858 7.04 -50.46 97.66
N ALA A 859 5.72 -50.62 97.61
CA ALA A 859 4.96 -51.83 97.21
C ALA A 859 3.44 -51.51 97.21
N PRO A 860 2.51 -52.36 96.70
CA PRO A 860 2.68 -53.59 95.91
C PRO A 860 1.93 -53.62 94.55
N GLY A 861 2.31 -54.53 93.66
CA GLY A 861 1.43 -55.07 92.61
C GLY A 861 0.87 -56.44 93.02
N ARG A 862 -0.22 -56.90 92.40
CA ARG A 862 -0.82 -58.23 92.68
C ARG A 862 -0.22 -59.31 91.79
N PHE A 863 0.14 -60.44 92.41
CA PHE A 863 0.35 -61.72 91.73
C PHE A 863 -0.81 -62.68 92.04
N MET A 864 -1.08 -63.62 91.14
CA MET A 864 -1.89 -64.81 91.36
C MET A 864 -1.01 -66.05 91.10
N GLY A 865 -1.37 -67.21 91.65
CA GLY A 865 -0.51 -68.40 91.65
C GLY A 865 -0.16 -68.92 90.24
N GLY A 866 1.10 -69.31 90.03
CA GLY A 866 1.58 -69.88 88.76
C GLY A 866 3.02 -69.50 88.40
N GLY A 867 3.54 -68.39 88.91
CA GLY A 867 4.97 -68.04 88.82
C GLY A 867 5.44 -67.37 87.51
N PHE A 868 4.53 -66.87 86.67
CA PHE A 868 4.85 -66.12 85.46
C PHE A 868 4.09 -64.78 85.39
N GLU A 869 4.70 -63.78 84.75
CA GLU A 869 4.16 -62.42 84.55
C GLU A 869 3.88 -62.20 83.05
N VAL A 870 2.68 -61.73 82.70
CA VAL A 870 2.21 -61.49 81.32
C VAL A 870 1.37 -60.21 81.30
N GLY A 871 1.43 -59.40 80.24
CA GLY A 871 0.71 -58.12 80.18
C GLY A 871 0.46 -57.53 78.78
N ARG A 872 -0.39 -56.48 78.74
CA ARG A 872 -1.04 -55.85 77.54
C ARG A 872 -2.04 -56.82 76.85
N VAL A 873 -3.03 -56.42 76.03
CA VAL A 873 -3.24 -55.30 75.07
C VAL A 873 -4.75 -54.91 75.01
N VAL A 874 -5.24 -53.75 74.50
CA VAL A 874 -4.94 -52.30 74.65
C VAL A 874 -6.02 -51.46 73.90
N ASN A 875 -6.02 -50.11 74.06
CA ASN A 875 -6.69 -49.06 73.23
C ASN A 875 -8.19 -48.74 73.45
N GLU A 876 -8.52 -47.44 73.61
CA GLU A 876 -9.85 -46.83 73.35
C GLU A 876 -9.70 -45.30 73.06
N LEU A 877 -10.76 -44.62 72.59
CA LEU A 877 -10.73 -43.27 71.96
C LEU A 877 -11.69 -42.25 72.65
N ILE A 878 -11.23 -40.99 72.85
CA ILE A 878 -11.84 -39.66 72.49
C ILE A 878 -13.37 -39.45 72.70
N PRO A 879 -13.94 -38.29 73.16
CA PRO A 879 -13.43 -36.94 73.60
C PRO A 879 -14.01 -36.55 75.02
N PRO A 880 -14.45 -35.30 75.40
CA PRO A 880 -14.22 -33.91 74.94
C PRO A 880 -13.89 -32.82 76.02
N VAL A 881 -13.44 -31.63 75.55
CA VAL A 881 -13.74 -30.22 76.02
C VAL A 881 -13.66 -29.90 77.55
N GLU A 882 -12.88 -28.92 78.05
CA GLU A 882 -13.13 -27.46 77.88
C GLU A 882 -11.96 -26.49 78.28
N VAL A 883 -12.19 -25.21 77.99
CA VAL A 883 -11.38 -23.97 78.07
C VAL A 883 -11.07 -23.45 79.49
N LYS A 884 -9.87 -22.86 79.71
CA LYS A 884 -9.71 -21.52 80.36
C LYS A 884 -8.31 -20.87 80.21
N LYS A 885 -8.29 -19.53 80.37
CA LYS A 885 -7.19 -18.60 80.06
C LYS A 885 -6.40 -18.22 81.34
N THR A 886 -5.10 -17.92 81.22
CA THR A 886 -4.36 -17.06 82.18
C THR A 886 -3.39 -16.11 81.47
N ARG A 887 -2.93 -15.06 82.18
CA ARG A 887 -2.21 -13.88 81.63
C ARG A 887 -0.74 -13.83 82.05
N LYS A 888 0.10 -13.30 81.14
CA LYS A 888 1.29 -12.43 81.37
C LYS A 888 2.33 -12.84 82.43
N LYS A 889 3.55 -13.13 81.97
CA LYS A 889 4.79 -12.32 82.13
C LYS A 889 5.95 -12.93 81.29
N SER A 890 7.15 -12.35 81.18
CA SER A 890 7.55 -11.06 80.56
C SER A 890 9.07 -10.83 80.72
N VAL A 891 9.72 -10.07 79.80
CA VAL A 891 11.06 -9.43 79.95
C VAL A 891 12.25 -10.42 79.97
N SER A 892 13.38 -10.22 79.28
CA SER A 892 13.84 -9.32 78.18
C SER A 892 15.07 -10.00 77.51
N GLU A 893 15.69 -9.61 76.40
CA GLU A 893 15.95 -8.32 75.68
C GLU A 893 16.31 -8.73 74.19
N ARG A 894 16.74 -7.97 73.14
CA ARG A 894 17.26 -6.62 72.80
C ARG A 894 16.62 -6.11 71.48
N LEU A 895 16.50 -4.80 71.20
CA LEU A 895 17.45 -3.83 70.61
C LEU A 895 18.16 -4.32 69.32
N ASN A 896 18.12 -3.65 68.16
CA ASN A 896 17.46 -2.40 67.70
C ASN A 896 17.23 -2.48 66.17
N ALA A 897 16.07 -2.08 65.61
CA ALA A 897 15.69 -0.72 65.11
C ALA A 897 16.50 -0.27 63.87
N LEU A 898 15.90 -0.11 62.66
CA LEU A 898 15.23 1.12 62.11
C LEU A 898 16.24 2.28 61.87
N LEU A 899 16.18 3.12 60.82
CA LEU A 899 15.09 3.63 59.97
C LEU A 899 15.67 4.15 58.60
N VAL A 900 14.90 4.87 57.76
CA VAL A 900 15.32 5.37 56.42
C VAL A 900 14.71 6.76 56.13
N PRO A 901 15.50 7.78 55.71
CA PRO A 901 15.15 8.52 54.46
C PRO A 901 16.30 9.21 53.66
N THR A 902 16.06 9.43 52.36
CA THR A 902 16.43 10.60 51.49
C THR A 902 17.87 11.17 51.33
N ALA A 903 18.27 11.28 50.05
CA ALA A 903 18.76 12.49 49.32
C ALA A 903 20.12 13.21 49.60
N SER A 904 20.88 13.36 48.50
CA SER A 904 21.60 14.57 48.03
C SER A 904 23.03 14.97 48.52
N SER A 905 23.88 15.28 47.53
CA SER A 905 24.93 16.34 47.49
C SER A 905 26.26 16.25 48.29
N ALA A 906 27.28 15.70 47.62
CA ALA A 906 28.59 16.32 47.30
C ALA A 906 29.57 16.90 48.37
N ALA A 907 30.74 16.25 48.51
CA ALA A 907 32.09 16.85 48.62
C ALA A 907 33.14 15.80 48.12
N LYS A 908 34.14 16.07 47.27
CA LYS A 908 35.38 16.88 47.42
C LYS A 908 36.29 16.37 48.57
N LYS A 909 37.61 16.14 48.40
CA LYS A 909 38.61 16.78 47.49
C LYS A 909 39.91 15.94 47.36
N VAL A 910 40.64 16.08 46.21
CA VAL A 910 42.14 16.06 46.07
C VAL A 910 42.84 14.68 46.32
N THR A 911 43.90 14.21 45.62
CA THR A 911 45.04 14.78 44.83
C THR A 911 45.35 13.81 43.63
N ARG A 912 46.26 13.97 42.65
CA ARG A 912 47.21 15.02 42.15
C ARG A 912 47.64 14.66 40.70
N ASN A 913 47.92 15.65 39.82
CA ASN A 913 48.78 15.58 38.60
C ASN A 913 48.43 14.54 37.49
N GLN A 914 48.73 14.67 36.18
CA GLN A 914 49.13 15.76 35.25
C GLN A 914 48.90 15.20 33.80
N ASN A 915 48.85 15.94 32.68
CA ASN A 915 49.01 17.38 32.42
C ASN A 915 48.17 17.85 31.20
N TRP A 916 48.20 19.16 30.94
CA TRP A 916 47.96 19.95 29.73
C TRP A 916 47.23 19.43 28.46
N ALA A 917 46.27 20.27 28.01
CA ALA A 917 45.76 20.39 26.64
C ALA A 917 46.51 21.58 25.91
N PRO A 918 46.00 22.42 24.96
CA PRO A 918 44.59 22.71 24.57
C PRO A 918 44.29 23.04 23.07
N SER A 919 43.01 23.38 22.79
CA SER A 919 42.58 24.51 21.89
C SER A 919 42.72 24.35 20.36
N LYS A 920 41.85 24.89 19.47
CA LYS A 920 40.50 25.53 19.53
C LYS A 920 39.97 25.69 18.07
N ASN A 921 38.68 26.04 17.93
CA ASN A 921 38.05 26.73 16.78
C ASN A 921 38.02 25.94 15.44
N SER A 922 36.93 25.86 14.65
CA SER A 922 35.84 26.77 14.25
C SER A 922 36.19 27.74 13.11
N SER A 923 35.24 27.92 12.17
CA SER A 923 35.29 28.82 10.98
C SER A 923 36.35 28.46 9.91
N ARG A 924 36.17 28.77 8.61
CA ARG A 924 35.12 29.52 7.87
C ARG A 924 35.12 29.12 6.36
N ARG A 925 34.14 29.65 5.60
CA ARG A 925 34.20 30.26 4.23
C ARG A 925 35.48 30.04 3.36
N GLN A 926 35.46 29.98 2.03
CA GLN A 926 34.45 30.27 0.98
C GLN A 926 35.04 29.91 -0.41
N MET A 927 34.19 29.67 -1.42
CA MET A 927 34.48 29.98 -2.86
C MET A 927 35.68 29.23 -3.50
N SER A 928 35.96 29.29 -4.82
CA SER A 928 35.14 29.46 -6.04
C SER A 928 36.00 29.08 -7.28
N LEU A 929 35.47 29.27 -8.50
CA LEU A 929 36.16 29.17 -9.81
C LEU A 929 36.41 27.71 -10.26
N ARG A 930 36.08 27.31 -11.50
CA ARG A 930 36.52 27.76 -12.86
C ARG A 930 37.99 27.40 -13.14
N ALA A 931 38.35 26.87 -14.32
CA ALA A 931 37.55 26.45 -15.47
C ALA A 931 38.39 25.59 -16.44
N HIS A 932 37.74 25.09 -17.52
CA HIS A 932 38.36 24.81 -18.83
C HIS A 932 39.30 23.56 -18.91
N ARG A 933 39.51 22.88 -20.06
CA ARG A 933 39.01 23.12 -21.44
C ARG A 933 39.08 21.85 -22.33
N ASP A 934 38.21 21.82 -23.35
CA ASP A 934 38.34 21.28 -24.72
C ASP A 934 38.57 19.78 -25.06
N TYR A 935 38.14 19.42 -26.28
CA TYR A 935 38.34 18.19 -27.10
C TYR A 935 37.93 16.84 -26.48
N MET A 936 36.77 16.27 -26.80
CA MET A 936 36.23 15.95 -28.15
C MET A 936 34.73 16.27 -28.29
#